data_AF-A0A8C4Z8S2-F1
#
_entry.id   AF-A0A8C4Z8S2-F1
#
_cell.length_a   1.000
_cell.length_b   1.000
_cell.length_c   1.000
_cell.angle_alpha   90.00
_cell.angle_beta   90.00
_cell.angle_gamma   90.00
#
_symmetry.space_group_name_H-M   'P 1'
#
loop_
_entity.id
_entity.type
_entity.pdbx_description
1 polymer ?
#
loop_
_entity_poly.entity_id
_entity_poly.type
_entity_poly.pdbx_seq_one_letter_code
_entity_poly.pdbx_strand_id
1 'polypeptide(L)'
;GELQDLRSQLEDAREAHERQLQSLGGGPRRPAVPLRRGSERASLSTSQESRDQVKRELLEMERQLSQSRDTTEGLRREGAELRRSLSDLTKEKETLSQSNTTLREAVRGAESERIGVKRQCEEQAQRVTVLEESFSSAQLEVSDLRGVLREVERSRLEARRELQEQRRQVKVLDGEREQRVKEVNELQSRLSLEEQRDEERGKENFLLKQKLSEAESARNSLKKELSAVQRRALDSESGWRGCERELTAQLQEARGCEKKLQDEARNLCLRAQAAQESASQAGLQLSEAQGRLAATEAELTRAEAGRRDLEFRLGSLQSALTRTLGALAGALRAPAPSPATPACRRCAPQLTPDNTLGLVPISPQGGDPPLAAPPLAVPLPELDPETLRGRLRDFLQELREAQRERVTADHPLTQTALLWFISGAGNTTRTADGRLSSTQTLLRQQEEAGRRGERERRALADRAKELERALQALEADKKHTQDQLSKQRAAEVRVEAERRRLREALEAAEARATRLELGRRSLEGELQRLRLSLADQEAGGQGRQEQQDALVQQVRTWETLGGPHWETLGDNWEDHTGRHWETTGRTQLGDDWEDPTGRTHQPATLNDPILLLCALNVKERVDEARVSLAEGRRSLASLGELTESLKSELSQSELRRELLETELATTQEVRETRGREGGREGTQEAALTERTAAEERLRALQRAVAMLETEKRDAERQAVRLEKDKNALRCTLDKVERQKLKTEEGRMRLSAEKSRLDRSLSSIEEELQAAQQQVLLLQVGGAVGEGGEGC
;
A
#
# COMPACT_ATOMS: atom_id res chain seq x y z
N GLY A 1 -7.96 -174.71 194.26
CA GLY A 1 -8.93 -174.64 193.16
C GLY A 1 -8.51 -173.55 192.21
N GLU A 2 -9.15 -172.40 192.35
CA GLU A 2 -9.30 -171.32 191.35
C GLU A 2 -8.05 -170.89 190.53
N LEU A 3 -6.83 -170.98 191.08
CA LEU A 3 -5.60 -170.65 190.34
C LEU A 3 -5.24 -171.65 189.21
N GLN A 4 -5.86 -172.83 189.19
CA GLN A 4 -5.65 -173.83 188.13
C GLN A 4 -6.71 -173.67 187.02
N ASP A 5 -7.96 -173.40 187.37
CA ASP A 5 -9.07 -173.20 186.43
C ASP A 5 -8.89 -171.93 185.58
N LEU A 6 -8.38 -170.85 186.18
CA LEU A 6 -8.08 -169.60 185.44
C LEU A 6 -6.88 -169.74 184.47
N ARG A 7 -6.09 -170.83 184.54
CA ARG A 7 -5.07 -171.11 183.51
C ARG A 7 -5.67 -171.81 182.30
N SER A 8 -6.56 -172.79 182.48
CA SER A 8 -7.20 -173.46 181.34
C SER A 8 -7.99 -172.46 180.48
N GLN A 9 -8.70 -171.53 181.11
CA GLN A 9 -9.46 -170.48 180.40
C GLN A 9 -8.58 -169.54 179.54
N LEU A 10 -7.29 -169.38 179.87
CA LEU A 10 -6.33 -168.62 179.06
C LEU A 10 -5.69 -169.44 177.94
N GLU A 11 -5.65 -170.77 178.09
CA GLU A 11 -5.18 -171.69 177.05
C GLU A 11 -6.30 -171.92 176.00
N ASP A 12 -7.55 -172.11 176.43
CA ASP A 12 -8.76 -172.12 175.59
C ASP A 12 -8.86 -170.84 174.73
N ALA A 13 -8.62 -169.67 175.33
CA ALA A 13 -8.63 -168.38 174.64
C ALA A 13 -7.51 -168.23 173.59
N ARG A 14 -6.36 -168.90 173.80
CA ARG A 14 -5.29 -168.95 172.79
C ARG A 14 -5.64 -169.85 171.63
N GLU A 15 -6.15 -171.06 171.88
CA GLU A 15 -6.56 -171.96 170.82
C GLU A 15 -7.71 -171.36 169.97
N ALA A 16 -8.62 -170.61 170.60
CA ALA A 16 -9.68 -169.88 169.89
C ALA A 16 -9.13 -168.85 168.89
N HIS A 17 -8.04 -168.13 169.23
CA HIS A 17 -7.40 -167.18 168.32
C HIS A 17 -6.54 -167.85 167.23
N GLU A 18 -5.89 -168.98 167.50
CA GLU A 18 -5.25 -169.76 166.42
C GLU A 18 -6.28 -170.29 165.42
N ARG A 19 -7.44 -170.77 165.89
CA ARG A 19 -8.57 -171.18 165.04
C ARG A 19 -9.09 -170.01 164.17
N GLN A 20 -9.12 -168.78 164.70
CA GLN A 20 -9.44 -167.59 163.88
C GLN A 20 -8.38 -167.32 162.80
N LEU A 21 -7.08 -167.38 163.12
CA LEU A 21 -6.02 -167.14 162.14
C LEU A 21 -5.98 -168.21 161.04
N GLN A 22 -6.22 -169.48 161.37
CA GLN A 22 -6.30 -170.56 160.39
C GLN A 22 -7.54 -170.44 159.47
N SER A 23 -8.63 -169.84 159.95
CA SER A 23 -9.86 -169.64 159.14
C SER A 23 -9.70 -168.70 157.95
N LEU A 24 -8.66 -167.85 157.96
CA LEU A 24 -8.32 -166.92 156.86
C LEU A 24 -7.26 -167.50 155.90
N GLY A 25 -6.85 -168.76 156.09
CA GLY A 25 -5.65 -169.34 155.49
C GLY A 25 -5.81 -170.23 154.25
N GLY A 26 -7.01 -170.43 153.68
CA GLY A 26 -7.17 -171.37 152.55
C GLY A 26 -8.41 -171.21 151.66
N GLY A 27 -8.18 -170.85 150.38
CA GLY A 27 -9.19 -170.85 149.30
C GLY A 27 -8.53 -170.78 147.90
N PRO A 28 -9.04 -171.44 146.83
CA PRO A 28 -8.19 -171.86 145.70
C PRO A 28 -8.35 -171.12 144.34
N ARG A 29 -7.37 -171.34 143.44
CA ARG A 29 -7.29 -170.85 142.04
C ARG A 29 -8.12 -171.68 141.03
N ARG A 30 -8.70 -171.05 139.97
CA ARG A 30 -8.60 -171.42 138.52
C ARG A 30 -9.34 -170.42 137.56
N PRO A 31 -9.27 -170.47 136.19
CA PRO A 31 -8.83 -169.27 135.44
C PRO A 31 -9.58 -168.83 134.13
N ALA A 32 -9.15 -167.67 133.61
CA ALA A 32 -9.01 -167.25 132.18
C ALA A 32 -10.22 -166.95 131.25
N VAL A 33 -10.30 -165.69 130.75
CA VAL A 33 -10.72 -165.27 129.38
C VAL A 33 -9.97 -163.96 128.98
N PRO A 34 -9.46 -163.77 127.74
CA PRO A 34 -8.59 -162.61 127.40
C PRO A 34 -9.17 -161.54 126.44
N LEU A 35 -10.47 -161.59 126.07
CA LEU A 35 -10.98 -160.87 124.89
C LEU A 35 -11.01 -159.32 124.93
N ARG A 36 -11.12 -158.67 126.10
CA ARG A 36 -11.46 -157.23 126.15
C ARG A 36 -10.33 -156.29 125.71
N ARG A 37 -9.08 -156.60 126.04
CA ARG A 37 -7.91 -155.74 125.72
C ARG A 37 -7.64 -155.60 124.21
N GLY A 38 -8.11 -156.53 123.39
CA GLY A 38 -8.08 -156.41 121.93
C GLY A 38 -9.06 -155.33 121.45
N SER A 39 -10.31 -155.39 121.91
CA SER A 39 -11.35 -154.40 121.61
C SER A 39 -10.98 -152.99 122.07
N GLU A 40 -10.41 -152.87 123.28
CA GLU A 40 -9.98 -151.59 123.85
C GLU A 40 -8.85 -150.97 123.02
N ARG A 41 -7.83 -151.75 122.62
CA ARG A 41 -6.76 -151.28 121.73
C ARG A 41 -7.27 -150.92 120.33
N ALA A 42 -8.17 -151.70 119.74
CA ALA A 42 -8.78 -151.37 118.45
C ALA A 42 -9.59 -150.06 118.51
N SER A 43 -10.36 -149.86 119.59
CA SER A 43 -11.12 -148.61 119.79
C SER A 43 -10.22 -147.39 120.00
N LEU A 44 -9.06 -147.56 120.63
CA LEU A 44 -8.05 -146.50 120.77
C LEU A 44 -7.32 -146.21 119.46
N SER A 45 -7.00 -147.24 118.67
CA SER A 45 -6.41 -147.08 117.33
C SER A 45 -7.36 -146.31 116.41
N THR A 46 -8.60 -146.78 116.26
CA THR A 46 -9.62 -146.09 115.45
C THR A 46 -9.96 -144.69 115.97
N SER A 47 -9.94 -144.46 117.29
CA SER A 47 -10.07 -143.11 117.86
C SER A 47 -8.87 -142.21 117.52
N GLN A 48 -7.65 -142.74 117.55
CA GLN A 48 -6.45 -142.02 117.15
C GLN A 48 -6.44 -141.74 115.63
N GLU A 49 -6.73 -142.73 114.80
CA GLU A 49 -6.90 -142.61 113.36
C GLU A 49 -7.96 -141.56 113.00
N SER A 50 -9.10 -141.53 113.71
CA SER A 50 -10.14 -140.50 113.52
C SER A 50 -9.67 -139.10 113.95
N ARG A 51 -8.88 -138.98 115.04
CA ARG A 51 -8.26 -137.70 115.43
C ARG A 51 -7.22 -137.24 114.41
N ASP A 52 -6.42 -138.15 113.89
CA ASP A 52 -5.37 -137.86 112.92
C ASP A 52 -5.94 -137.68 111.49
N GLN A 53 -7.16 -138.16 111.24
CA GLN A 53 -8.02 -137.79 110.10
C GLN A 53 -8.56 -136.36 110.27
N VAL A 54 -9.23 -136.06 111.40
CA VAL A 54 -9.75 -134.70 111.68
C VAL A 54 -8.64 -133.64 111.72
N LYS A 55 -7.42 -133.98 112.18
CA LYS A 55 -6.25 -133.09 112.05
C LYS A 55 -5.83 -132.86 110.60
N ARG A 56 -5.84 -133.90 109.75
CA ARG A 56 -5.51 -133.78 108.32
C ARG A 56 -6.56 -132.93 107.61
N GLU A 57 -7.84 -133.17 107.89
CA GLU A 57 -8.97 -132.38 107.39
C GLU A 57 -8.89 -130.94 107.88
N LEU A 58 -8.58 -130.67 109.16
CA LEU A 58 -8.39 -129.32 109.68
C LEU A 58 -7.25 -128.60 108.96
N LEU A 59 -6.07 -129.24 108.83
CA LEU A 59 -4.93 -128.68 108.11
C LEU A 59 -5.21 -128.50 106.61
N GLU A 60 -6.10 -129.29 106.01
CA GLU A 60 -6.53 -129.15 104.62
C GLU A 60 -7.55 -128.03 104.44
N MET A 61 -8.52 -127.90 105.35
CA MET A 61 -9.43 -126.76 105.43
C MET A 61 -8.69 -125.46 105.72
N GLU A 62 -7.65 -125.46 106.57
CA GLU A 62 -6.77 -124.31 106.81
C GLU A 62 -5.98 -123.91 105.56
N ARG A 63 -5.51 -124.87 104.75
CA ARG A 63 -4.89 -124.60 103.44
C ARG A 63 -5.88 -124.07 102.41
N GLN A 64 -7.10 -124.63 102.36
CA GLN A 64 -8.15 -124.10 101.48
C GLN A 64 -8.59 -122.70 101.92
N LEU A 65 -8.57 -122.41 103.23
CA LEU A 65 -8.87 -121.11 103.80
C LEU A 65 -7.71 -120.11 103.60
N SER A 66 -6.45 -120.55 103.58
CA SER A 66 -5.33 -119.70 103.15
C SER A 66 -5.41 -119.43 101.65
N GLN A 67 -5.59 -120.45 100.80
CA GLN A 67 -5.72 -120.30 99.34
C GLN A 67 -6.90 -119.39 98.94
N SER A 68 -8.03 -119.45 99.63
CA SER A 68 -9.17 -118.54 99.41
C SER A 68 -8.92 -117.12 99.96
N ARG A 69 -8.11 -116.96 101.03
CA ARG A 69 -7.58 -115.63 101.40
C ARG A 69 -6.64 -115.10 100.31
N ASP A 70 -5.62 -115.87 99.93
CA ASP A 70 -4.61 -115.50 98.95
C ASP A 70 -5.24 -115.08 97.60
N THR A 71 -6.23 -115.84 97.11
CA THR A 71 -6.98 -115.49 95.89
C THR A 71 -7.90 -114.29 96.08
N THR A 72 -8.62 -114.14 97.20
CA THR A 72 -9.39 -112.90 97.44
C THR A 72 -8.51 -111.68 97.68
N GLU A 73 -7.27 -111.84 98.13
CA GLU A 73 -6.27 -110.77 98.17
C GLU A 73 -5.70 -110.48 96.78
N GLY A 74 -5.46 -111.50 95.94
CA GLY A 74 -5.13 -111.36 94.52
C GLY A 74 -6.18 -110.52 93.78
N LEU A 75 -7.45 -110.92 93.85
CA LEU A 75 -8.58 -110.17 93.27
C LEU A 75 -8.73 -108.75 93.85
N ARG A 76 -8.32 -108.50 95.11
CA ARG A 76 -8.26 -107.14 95.68
C ARG A 76 -7.08 -106.32 95.12
N ARG A 77 -5.92 -106.93 94.88
CA ARG A 77 -4.74 -106.32 94.24
C ARG A 77 -5.05 -105.96 92.78
N GLU A 78 -5.50 -106.93 91.99
CA GLU A 78 -5.98 -106.76 90.61
C GLU A 78 -7.08 -105.70 90.53
N GLY A 79 -8.09 -105.77 91.39
CA GLY A 79 -9.15 -104.77 91.45
C GLY A 79 -8.67 -103.36 91.82
N ALA A 80 -7.57 -103.23 92.56
CA ALA A 80 -6.94 -101.94 92.84
C ALA A 80 -6.08 -101.46 91.65
N GLU A 81 -5.42 -102.36 90.93
CA GLU A 81 -4.63 -102.07 89.72
C GLU A 81 -5.53 -101.65 88.55
N LEU A 82 -6.68 -102.31 88.37
CA LEU A 82 -7.73 -101.91 87.44
C LEU A 82 -8.31 -100.53 87.79
N ARG A 83 -8.47 -100.19 89.08
CA ARG A 83 -8.89 -98.84 89.50
C ARG A 83 -7.80 -97.78 89.24
N ARG A 84 -6.52 -98.10 89.41
CA ARG A 84 -5.41 -97.19 89.05
C ARG A 84 -5.38 -96.94 87.56
N SER A 85 -5.29 -97.99 86.74
CA SER A 85 -5.25 -97.89 85.27
C SER A 85 -6.49 -97.21 84.69
N LEU A 86 -7.70 -97.45 85.21
CA LEU A 86 -8.88 -96.66 84.85
C LEU A 86 -8.72 -95.17 85.20
N SER A 87 -8.15 -94.84 86.37
CA SER A 87 -7.89 -93.44 86.75
C SER A 87 -6.84 -92.77 85.85
N ASP A 88 -5.85 -93.54 85.37
CA ASP A 88 -4.81 -93.04 84.48
C ASP A 88 -5.35 -92.85 83.06
N LEU A 89 -6.12 -93.81 82.55
CA LEU A 89 -6.87 -93.69 81.29
C LEU A 89 -7.87 -92.52 81.30
N THR A 90 -8.46 -92.16 82.45
CA THR A 90 -9.28 -90.92 82.54
C THR A 90 -8.43 -89.65 82.43
N LYS A 91 -7.24 -89.58 83.03
CA LYS A 91 -6.31 -88.44 82.90
C LYS A 91 -5.79 -88.31 81.46
N GLU A 92 -5.47 -89.44 80.82
CA GLU A 92 -5.10 -89.48 79.40
C GLU A 92 -6.25 -89.01 78.51
N LYS A 93 -7.48 -89.46 78.75
CA LYS A 93 -8.67 -88.96 78.04
C LYS A 93 -8.89 -87.46 78.25
N GLU A 94 -8.68 -86.96 79.46
CA GLU A 94 -8.84 -85.53 79.79
C GLU A 94 -7.78 -84.68 79.10
N THR A 95 -6.50 -85.06 79.17
CA THR A 95 -5.40 -84.37 78.46
C THR A 95 -5.53 -84.45 76.94
N LEU A 96 -5.99 -85.58 76.39
CA LEU A 96 -6.36 -85.69 74.97
C LEU A 96 -7.57 -84.82 74.60
N SER A 97 -8.54 -84.63 75.51
CA SER A 97 -9.66 -83.71 75.25
C SER A 97 -9.19 -82.24 75.26
N GLN A 98 -8.29 -81.89 76.17
CA GLN A 98 -7.67 -80.56 76.27
C GLN A 98 -6.82 -80.24 75.04
N SER A 99 -6.00 -81.19 74.57
CA SER A 99 -5.24 -81.01 73.32
C SER A 99 -6.15 -80.95 72.09
N ASN A 100 -7.28 -81.67 72.07
CA ASN A 100 -8.26 -81.53 71.00
C ASN A 100 -8.95 -80.16 71.01
N THR A 101 -9.20 -79.56 72.18
CA THR A 101 -9.72 -78.18 72.26
C THR A 101 -8.70 -77.14 71.81
N THR A 102 -7.43 -77.22 72.25
CA THR A 102 -6.40 -76.26 71.82
C THR A 102 -6.06 -76.40 70.34
N LEU A 103 -6.09 -77.61 69.77
CA LEU A 103 -5.96 -77.82 68.32
C LEU A 103 -7.13 -77.18 67.54
N ARG A 104 -8.38 -77.29 68.02
CA ARG A 104 -9.54 -76.60 67.42
C ARG A 104 -9.46 -75.08 67.55
N GLU A 105 -8.77 -74.56 68.56
CA GLU A 105 -8.53 -73.12 68.73
C GLU A 105 -7.41 -72.64 67.80
N ALA A 106 -6.31 -73.38 67.70
CA ALA A 106 -5.24 -73.11 66.74
C ALA A 106 -5.72 -73.14 65.29
N VAL A 107 -6.58 -74.12 64.92
CA VAL A 107 -7.18 -74.17 63.57
C VAL A 107 -8.07 -72.96 63.31
N ARG A 108 -8.94 -72.57 64.25
CA ARG A 108 -9.79 -71.36 64.11
C ARG A 108 -8.96 -70.08 64.04
N GLY A 109 -7.85 -70.00 64.77
CA GLY A 109 -6.85 -68.93 64.66
C GLY A 109 -6.27 -68.87 63.25
N ALA A 110 -5.65 -69.95 62.78
CA ALA A 110 -5.05 -70.05 61.45
C ALA A 110 -6.05 -69.81 60.30
N GLU A 111 -7.32 -70.23 60.45
CA GLU A 111 -8.39 -69.91 59.50
C GLU A 111 -8.70 -68.41 59.45
N SER A 112 -8.74 -67.74 60.61
CA SER A 112 -8.96 -66.29 60.70
C SER A 112 -7.77 -65.50 60.13
N GLU A 113 -6.54 -65.93 60.40
CA GLU A 113 -5.31 -65.37 59.82
C GLU A 113 -5.29 -65.55 58.30
N ARG A 114 -5.62 -66.74 57.79
CA ARG A 114 -5.73 -67.02 56.35
C ARG A 114 -6.76 -66.12 55.67
N ILE A 115 -7.89 -65.83 56.33
CA ILE A 115 -8.90 -64.88 55.83
C ILE A 115 -8.37 -63.45 55.85
N GLY A 116 -7.63 -63.05 56.90
CA GLY A 116 -6.96 -61.75 56.99
C GLY A 116 -5.94 -61.54 55.88
N VAL A 117 -5.01 -62.48 55.70
CA VAL A 117 -4.00 -62.47 54.62
C VAL A 117 -4.66 -62.46 53.25
N LYS A 118 -5.71 -63.26 53.02
CA LYS A 118 -6.44 -63.25 51.74
C LYS A 118 -7.03 -61.87 51.41
N ARG A 119 -7.65 -61.20 52.40
CA ARG A 119 -8.16 -59.83 52.23
C ARG A 119 -7.03 -58.83 51.96
N GLN A 120 -5.91 -58.94 52.65
CA GLN A 120 -4.73 -58.10 52.39
C GLN A 120 -4.18 -58.32 50.97
N CYS A 121 -4.13 -59.55 50.47
CA CYS A 121 -3.77 -59.83 49.08
C CYS A 121 -4.77 -59.20 48.08
N GLU A 122 -6.07 -59.27 48.36
CA GLU A 122 -7.13 -58.65 47.55
C GLU A 122 -7.02 -57.11 47.54
N GLU A 123 -6.79 -56.47 48.69
CA GLU A 123 -6.54 -55.03 48.79
C GLU A 123 -5.28 -54.59 48.03
N GLN A 124 -4.18 -55.34 48.15
CA GLN A 124 -2.93 -55.00 47.45
C GLN A 124 -3.07 -55.21 45.94
N ALA A 125 -3.81 -56.23 45.49
CA ALA A 125 -4.14 -56.41 44.07
C ALA A 125 -4.97 -55.23 43.51
N GLN A 126 -5.98 -54.77 44.26
CA GLN A 126 -6.76 -53.58 43.87
C GLN A 126 -5.91 -52.30 43.82
N ARG A 127 -4.92 -52.15 44.72
CA ARG A 127 -3.96 -51.04 44.67
C ARG A 127 -3.05 -51.12 43.45
N VAL A 128 -2.60 -52.33 43.08
CA VAL A 128 -1.81 -52.55 41.85
C VAL A 128 -2.61 -52.17 40.61
N THR A 129 -3.86 -52.61 40.46
CA THR A 129 -4.67 -52.26 39.28
C THR A 129 -4.92 -50.75 39.15
N VAL A 130 -5.18 -50.05 40.27
CA VAL A 130 -5.32 -48.58 40.26
C VAL A 130 -4.00 -47.88 39.91
N LEU A 131 -2.85 -48.41 40.34
CA LEU A 131 -1.54 -47.89 39.95
C LEU A 131 -1.25 -48.14 38.46
N GLU A 132 -1.58 -49.31 37.93
CA GLU A 132 -1.47 -49.65 36.50
C GLU A 132 -2.35 -48.75 35.62
N GLU A 133 -3.60 -48.51 36.02
CA GLU A 133 -4.50 -47.54 35.39
C GLU A 133 -3.87 -46.13 35.38
N SER A 134 -3.42 -45.63 36.54
CA SER A 134 -2.80 -44.30 36.65
C SER A 134 -1.49 -44.15 35.86
N PHE A 135 -0.72 -45.24 35.74
CA PHE A 135 0.48 -45.30 34.91
C PHE A 135 0.13 -45.27 33.42
N SER A 136 -0.93 -45.97 33.02
CA SER A 136 -1.41 -45.97 31.63
C SER A 136 -1.93 -44.59 31.21
N SER A 137 -2.66 -43.87 32.07
CA SER A 137 -3.10 -42.50 31.78
C SER A 137 -1.92 -41.53 31.71
N ALA A 138 -0.95 -41.63 32.63
CA ALA A 138 0.27 -40.83 32.59
C ALA A 138 1.12 -41.11 31.33
N GLN A 139 1.16 -42.36 30.83
CA GLN A 139 1.81 -42.68 29.56
C GLN A 139 1.10 -42.04 28.36
N LEU A 140 -0.23 -42.02 28.35
CA LEU A 140 -1.01 -41.36 27.31
C LEU A 140 -0.76 -39.85 27.31
N GLU A 141 -0.84 -39.19 28.46
CA GLU A 141 -0.51 -37.76 28.62
C GLU A 141 0.91 -37.43 28.13
N VAL A 142 1.90 -38.26 28.49
CA VAL A 142 3.28 -38.12 27.99
C VAL A 142 3.36 -38.31 26.47
N SER A 143 2.52 -39.16 25.87
CA SER A 143 2.47 -39.36 24.42
C SER A 143 1.83 -38.16 23.70
N ASP A 144 0.77 -37.58 24.28
CA ASP A 144 0.08 -36.40 23.75
C ASP A 144 0.94 -35.14 23.85
N LEU A 145 1.61 -34.93 24.99
CA LEU A 145 2.57 -33.84 25.18
C LEU A 145 3.75 -33.94 24.19
N ARG A 146 4.21 -35.16 23.87
CA ARG A 146 5.20 -35.40 22.79
C ARG A 146 4.61 -35.13 21.40
N GLY A 147 3.32 -35.33 21.19
CA GLY A 147 2.60 -34.93 19.97
C GLY A 147 2.59 -33.41 19.80
N VAL A 148 2.04 -32.70 20.80
CA VAL A 148 1.93 -31.23 20.83
C VAL A 148 3.30 -30.56 20.68
N LEU A 149 4.35 -31.07 21.34
CA LEU A 149 5.71 -30.54 21.19
C LEU A 149 6.18 -30.56 19.72
N ARG A 150 5.94 -31.64 18.99
CA ARG A 150 6.27 -31.76 17.55
C ARG A 150 5.43 -30.83 16.67
N GLU A 151 4.30 -30.33 17.15
CA GLU A 151 3.42 -29.38 16.43
C GLU A 151 3.84 -27.93 16.68
N VAL A 152 4.22 -27.62 17.91
CA VAL A 152 4.91 -26.38 18.26
C VAL A 152 6.24 -26.26 17.52
N GLU A 153 6.99 -27.35 17.34
CA GLU A 153 8.23 -27.34 16.54
C GLU A 153 7.98 -27.16 15.04
N ARG A 154 6.93 -27.79 14.47
CA ARG A 154 6.52 -27.60 13.06
C ARG A 154 6.11 -26.15 12.79
N SER A 155 5.16 -25.62 13.56
CA SER A 155 4.70 -24.23 13.43
C SER A 155 5.81 -23.20 13.68
N ARG A 156 6.74 -23.45 14.60
CA ARG A 156 7.95 -22.62 14.79
C ARG A 156 8.86 -22.60 13.55
N LEU A 157 8.94 -23.70 12.80
CA LEU A 157 9.71 -23.77 11.55
C LEU A 157 8.96 -23.11 10.38
N GLU A 158 7.65 -23.22 10.33
CA GLU A 158 6.78 -22.55 9.35
C GLU A 158 6.85 -21.02 9.51
N ALA A 159 6.60 -20.50 10.71
CA ALA A 159 6.73 -19.07 11.01
C ALA A 159 8.15 -18.52 10.73
N ARG A 160 9.20 -19.35 10.86
CA ARG A 160 10.57 -18.99 10.46
C ARG A 160 10.76 -18.90 8.95
N ARG A 161 10.08 -19.76 8.16
CA ARG A 161 10.09 -19.71 6.68
C ARG A 161 9.31 -18.48 6.18
N GLU A 162 8.11 -18.25 6.71
CA GLU A 162 7.30 -17.08 6.39
C GLU A 162 8.04 -15.77 6.67
N LEU A 163 8.70 -15.66 7.83
CA LEU A 163 9.49 -14.49 8.20
C LEU A 163 10.75 -14.31 7.32
N GLN A 164 11.33 -15.39 6.79
CA GLN A 164 12.39 -15.30 5.78
C GLN A 164 11.84 -14.82 4.42
N GLU A 165 10.64 -15.24 4.05
CA GLU A 165 10.02 -14.87 2.78
C GLU A 165 9.50 -13.42 2.79
N GLN A 166 8.88 -12.97 3.89
CA GLN A 166 8.57 -11.55 4.12
C GLN A 166 9.83 -10.67 4.03
N ARG A 167 10.98 -11.15 4.56
CA ARG A 167 12.28 -10.46 4.41
C ARG A 167 12.83 -10.46 2.98
N ARG A 168 12.43 -11.40 2.11
CA ARG A 168 12.73 -11.33 0.66
C ARG A 168 11.83 -10.30 -0.01
N GLN A 169 10.53 -10.35 0.25
CA GLN A 169 9.54 -9.43 -0.32
C GLN A 169 9.87 -7.97 0.01
N VAL A 170 10.26 -7.66 1.26
CA VAL A 170 10.73 -6.31 1.64
C VAL A 170 11.95 -5.88 0.81
N LYS A 171 12.94 -6.75 0.59
CA LYS A 171 14.10 -6.42 -0.25
C LYS A 171 13.76 -6.17 -1.71
N VAL A 172 12.77 -6.87 -2.26
CA VAL A 172 12.26 -6.63 -3.62
C VAL A 172 11.57 -5.27 -3.68
N LEU A 173 10.68 -4.98 -2.72
CA LEU A 173 9.96 -3.70 -2.64
C LEU A 173 10.89 -2.51 -2.39
N ASP A 174 11.96 -2.66 -1.60
CA ASP A 174 13.00 -1.63 -1.44
C ASP A 174 13.76 -1.40 -2.76
N GLY A 175 14.08 -2.47 -3.50
CA GLY A 175 14.71 -2.38 -4.82
C GLY A 175 13.80 -1.70 -5.88
N GLU A 176 12.51 -2.04 -5.89
CA GLU A 176 11.50 -1.37 -6.74
C GLU A 176 11.35 0.10 -6.34
N ARG A 177 11.30 0.41 -5.04
CA ARG A 177 11.26 1.79 -4.53
C ARG A 177 12.48 2.59 -4.97
N GLU A 178 13.68 2.02 -4.90
CA GLU A 178 14.89 2.65 -5.42
C GLU A 178 14.82 2.89 -6.94
N GLN A 179 14.26 1.95 -7.71
CA GLN A 179 14.05 2.12 -9.14
C GLN A 179 13.08 3.27 -9.42
N ARG A 180 11.93 3.33 -8.73
CA ARG A 180 10.97 4.44 -8.85
C ARG A 180 11.56 5.79 -8.46
N VAL A 181 12.43 5.85 -7.45
CA VAL A 181 13.15 7.08 -7.10
C VAL A 181 14.12 7.50 -8.22
N LYS A 182 14.82 6.56 -8.86
CA LYS A 182 15.69 6.83 -10.01
C LYS A 182 14.87 7.34 -11.22
N GLU A 183 13.76 6.67 -11.56
CA GLU A 183 12.82 7.10 -12.60
C GLU A 183 12.26 8.52 -12.35
N VAL A 184 11.84 8.83 -11.13
CA VAL A 184 11.33 10.17 -10.77
C VAL A 184 12.42 11.24 -10.92
N ASN A 185 13.64 10.96 -10.47
CA ASN A 185 14.76 11.90 -10.61
C ASN A 185 15.14 12.11 -12.10
N GLU A 186 15.13 11.05 -12.91
CA GLU A 186 15.29 11.16 -14.36
C GLU A 186 14.18 12.04 -14.97
N LEU A 187 12.91 11.81 -14.64
CA LEU A 187 11.80 12.61 -15.15
C LEU A 187 11.89 14.08 -14.71
N GLN A 188 12.32 14.37 -13.49
CA GLN A 188 12.58 15.74 -13.01
C GLN A 188 13.73 16.41 -13.78
N SER A 189 14.82 15.70 -14.07
CA SER A 189 15.92 16.24 -14.89
C SER A 189 15.50 16.47 -16.34
N ARG A 190 14.62 15.64 -16.90
CA ARG A 190 14.06 15.84 -18.25
C ARG A 190 13.11 17.03 -18.28
N LEU A 191 12.22 17.17 -17.29
CA LEU A 191 11.28 18.29 -17.18
C LEU A 191 12.03 19.62 -17.06
N SER A 192 13.03 19.73 -16.18
CA SER A 192 13.81 20.97 -16.03
C SER A 192 14.63 21.34 -17.28
N LEU A 193 15.06 20.37 -18.08
CA LEU A 193 15.64 20.62 -19.41
C LEU A 193 14.61 21.06 -20.45
N GLU A 194 13.34 20.63 -20.34
CA GLU A 194 12.25 21.10 -21.19
C GLU A 194 11.77 22.51 -20.79
N GLU A 195 11.67 22.80 -19.49
CA GLU A 195 11.42 24.14 -18.95
C GLU A 195 12.49 25.15 -19.43
N GLN A 196 13.77 24.79 -19.38
CA GLN A 196 14.86 25.62 -19.93
C GLN A 196 14.70 25.89 -21.43
N ARG A 197 14.36 24.86 -22.22
CA ARG A 197 14.11 25.00 -23.66
C ARG A 197 12.88 25.87 -23.97
N ASP A 198 11.83 25.80 -23.15
CA ASP A 198 10.64 26.64 -23.32
C ASP A 198 10.87 28.08 -22.85
N GLU A 199 11.75 28.32 -21.86
CA GLU A 199 12.28 29.66 -21.61
C GLU A 199 13.10 30.19 -22.81
N GLU A 200 13.96 29.38 -23.40
CA GLU A 200 14.76 29.74 -24.59
C GLU A 200 13.85 30.09 -25.77
N ARG A 201 12.89 29.22 -26.10
CA ARG A 201 11.84 29.48 -27.09
C ARG A 201 11.03 30.74 -26.74
N GLY A 202 10.80 31.02 -25.47
CA GLY A 202 10.15 32.23 -24.99
C GLY A 202 10.97 33.50 -25.28
N LYS A 203 12.29 33.46 -24.99
CA LYS A 203 13.26 34.51 -25.28
C LYS A 203 13.38 34.75 -26.80
N GLU A 204 13.45 33.68 -27.60
CA GLU A 204 13.43 33.75 -29.07
C GLU A 204 12.13 34.35 -29.61
N ASN A 205 10.97 33.90 -29.13
CA ASN A 205 9.67 34.44 -29.54
C ASN A 205 9.52 35.92 -29.18
N PHE A 206 10.08 36.36 -28.06
CA PHE A 206 10.13 37.79 -27.71
C PHE A 206 11.00 38.58 -28.70
N LEU A 207 12.21 38.11 -29.00
CA LEU A 207 13.11 38.73 -29.97
C LEU A 207 12.53 38.75 -31.39
N LEU A 208 11.80 37.73 -31.81
CA LEU A 208 11.09 37.68 -33.08
C LEU A 208 9.92 38.66 -33.12
N LYS A 209 9.14 38.79 -32.04
CA LYS A 209 8.08 39.81 -31.91
C LYS A 209 8.64 41.23 -31.95
N GLN A 210 9.78 41.48 -31.28
CA GLN A 210 10.48 42.76 -31.36
C GLN A 210 10.88 43.07 -32.81
N LYS A 211 11.63 42.18 -33.47
CA LYS A 211 12.05 42.34 -34.88
C LYS A 211 10.87 42.53 -35.84
N LEU A 212 9.75 41.84 -35.60
CA LEU A 212 8.53 42.03 -36.36
C LEU A 212 7.97 43.45 -36.16
N SER A 213 7.87 43.94 -34.92
CA SER A 213 7.38 45.29 -34.63
C SER A 213 8.29 46.39 -35.20
N GLU A 214 9.61 46.18 -35.19
CA GLU A 214 10.60 47.05 -35.83
C GLU A 214 10.40 47.07 -37.35
N ALA A 215 10.27 45.90 -38.00
CA ALA A 215 9.99 45.78 -39.42
C ALA A 215 8.63 46.36 -39.82
N GLU A 216 7.59 46.24 -38.99
CA GLU A 216 6.30 46.89 -39.21
C GLU A 216 6.41 48.41 -39.09
N SER A 217 7.20 48.92 -38.14
CA SER A 217 7.45 50.36 -37.99
C SER A 217 8.17 50.93 -39.23
N ALA A 218 9.19 50.21 -39.75
CA ALA A 218 9.91 50.56 -40.96
C ALA A 218 9.04 50.46 -42.23
N ARG A 219 8.19 49.42 -42.34
CA ARG A 219 7.18 49.33 -43.40
C ARG A 219 6.22 50.53 -43.34
N ASN A 220 5.87 50.99 -42.14
CA ASN A 220 4.96 52.11 -41.94
C ASN A 220 5.62 53.48 -42.17
N SER A 221 6.95 53.64 -41.96
CA SER A 221 7.68 54.84 -42.41
C SER A 221 7.83 54.86 -43.94
N LEU A 222 8.25 53.76 -44.56
CA LEU A 222 8.34 53.63 -46.02
C LEU A 222 7.00 53.88 -46.72
N LYS A 223 5.87 53.45 -46.14
CA LYS A 223 4.53 53.82 -46.64
C LYS A 223 4.23 55.31 -46.54
N LYS A 224 4.65 55.98 -45.46
CA LYS A 224 4.50 57.45 -45.31
C LYS A 224 5.37 58.18 -46.34
N GLU A 225 6.62 57.76 -46.52
CA GLU A 225 7.55 58.29 -47.51
C GLU A 225 7.03 58.11 -48.93
N LEU A 226 6.54 56.92 -49.31
CA LEU A 226 5.89 56.67 -50.58
C LEU A 226 4.69 57.62 -50.79
N SER A 227 3.83 57.81 -49.78
CA SER A 227 2.71 58.76 -49.87
C SER A 227 3.13 60.23 -49.95
N ALA A 228 4.35 60.57 -49.51
CA ALA A 228 4.92 61.92 -49.64
C ALA A 228 5.57 62.12 -51.02
N VAL A 229 6.24 61.10 -51.55
CA VAL A 229 6.79 61.09 -52.92
C VAL A 229 5.65 61.11 -53.95
N GLN A 230 4.59 60.32 -53.76
CA GLN A 230 3.39 60.33 -54.61
C GLN A 230 2.71 61.70 -54.63
N ARG A 231 2.59 62.38 -53.47
CA ARG A 231 2.09 63.76 -53.44
C ARG A 231 3.01 64.71 -54.19
N ARG A 232 4.32 64.73 -53.89
CA ARG A 232 5.29 65.56 -54.63
C ARG A 232 5.26 65.32 -56.14
N ALA A 233 5.04 64.08 -56.58
CA ALA A 233 4.87 63.73 -57.99
C ALA A 233 3.60 64.38 -58.58
N LEU A 234 2.44 64.21 -57.92
CA LEU A 234 1.18 64.85 -58.32
C LEU A 234 1.25 66.38 -58.28
N ASP A 235 1.89 66.95 -57.25
CA ASP A 235 2.13 68.38 -57.12
C ASP A 235 2.96 68.87 -58.33
N SER A 236 4.06 68.17 -58.66
CA SER A 236 4.91 68.50 -59.81
C SER A 236 4.21 68.30 -61.16
N GLU A 237 3.40 67.25 -61.34
CA GLU A 237 2.54 67.07 -62.51
C GLU A 237 1.52 68.21 -62.63
N SER A 238 0.93 68.65 -61.52
CA SER A 238 -0.02 69.76 -61.51
C SER A 238 0.66 71.08 -61.91
N GLY A 239 1.92 71.28 -61.48
CA GLY A 239 2.76 72.39 -61.91
C GLY A 239 3.10 72.34 -63.40
N TRP A 240 3.57 71.20 -63.91
CA TRP A 240 3.85 71.02 -65.35
C TRP A 240 2.59 71.22 -66.21
N ARG A 241 1.44 70.68 -65.80
CA ARG A 241 0.14 70.92 -66.45
C ARG A 241 -0.33 72.38 -66.32
N GLY A 242 0.10 73.09 -65.28
CA GLY A 242 -0.07 74.54 -65.12
C GLY A 242 0.72 75.30 -66.19
N CYS A 243 2.03 75.09 -66.25
CA CYS A 243 2.90 75.71 -67.25
C CYS A 243 2.50 75.32 -68.70
N GLU A 244 2.01 74.10 -68.94
CA GLU A 244 1.46 73.68 -70.23
C GLU A 244 0.23 74.50 -70.63
N ARG A 245 -0.69 74.77 -69.68
CA ARG A 245 -1.86 75.65 -69.90
C ARG A 245 -1.45 77.10 -70.13
N GLU A 246 -0.46 77.60 -69.38
CA GLU A 246 0.06 78.96 -69.52
C GLU A 246 0.74 79.16 -70.88
N LEU A 247 1.62 78.23 -71.28
CA LEU A 247 2.28 78.26 -72.59
C LEU A 247 1.29 78.10 -73.75
N THR A 248 0.27 77.25 -73.61
CA THR A 248 -0.78 77.12 -74.64
C THR A 248 -1.73 78.32 -74.69
N ALA A 249 -1.96 79.01 -73.57
CA ALA A 249 -2.67 80.30 -73.54
C ALA A 249 -1.84 81.40 -74.21
N GLN A 250 -0.57 81.58 -73.83
CA GLN A 250 0.36 82.52 -74.47
C GLN A 250 0.48 82.28 -75.99
N LEU A 251 0.48 81.02 -76.41
CA LEU A 251 0.51 80.63 -77.82
C LEU A 251 -0.82 80.92 -78.56
N GLN A 252 -1.96 80.86 -77.87
CA GLN A 252 -3.25 81.33 -78.39
C GLN A 252 -3.31 82.86 -78.48
N GLU A 253 -2.81 83.57 -77.48
CA GLU A 253 -2.68 85.03 -77.49
C GLU A 253 -1.76 85.51 -78.61
N ALA A 254 -0.59 84.88 -78.78
CA ALA A 254 0.35 85.14 -79.87
C ALA A 254 -0.30 84.93 -81.24
N ARG A 255 -1.04 83.83 -81.45
CA ARG A 255 -1.85 83.60 -82.66
C ARG A 255 -2.99 84.61 -82.83
N GLY A 256 -3.54 85.13 -81.74
CA GLY A 256 -4.53 86.21 -81.74
C GLY A 256 -3.93 87.53 -82.21
N CYS A 257 -2.73 87.87 -81.73
CA CYS A 257 -1.96 89.02 -82.19
C CYS A 257 -1.47 88.85 -83.64
N GLU A 258 -1.03 87.66 -84.04
CA GLU A 258 -0.68 87.33 -85.42
C GLU A 258 -1.86 87.59 -86.37
N LYS A 259 -3.07 87.10 -86.02
CA LYS A 259 -4.30 87.39 -86.79
C LYS A 259 -4.60 88.88 -86.88
N LYS A 260 -4.51 89.62 -85.78
CA LYS A 260 -4.68 91.09 -85.79
C LYS A 260 -3.68 91.76 -86.76
N LEU A 261 -2.41 91.38 -86.72
CA LEU A 261 -1.38 91.90 -87.63
C LEU A 261 -1.64 91.49 -89.09
N GLN A 262 -2.16 90.29 -89.36
CA GLN A 262 -2.59 89.87 -90.70
C GLN A 262 -3.78 90.71 -91.20
N ASP A 263 -4.76 91.00 -90.34
CA ASP A 263 -5.94 91.82 -90.68
C ASP A 263 -5.60 93.32 -90.80
N GLU A 264 -4.67 93.83 -90.00
CA GLU A 264 -4.07 95.15 -90.15
C GLU A 264 -3.28 95.25 -91.47
N ALA A 265 -2.48 94.24 -91.83
CA ALA A 265 -1.78 94.18 -93.11
C ALA A 265 -2.75 94.12 -94.30
N ARG A 266 -3.87 93.37 -94.20
CA ARG A 266 -4.96 93.39 -95.18
C ARG A 266 -5.60 94.78 -95.27
N ASN A 267 -5.87 95.43 -94.14
CA ASN A 267 -6.47 96.77 -94.10
C ASN A 267 -5.53 97.82 -94.72
N LEU A 268 -4.23 97.75 -94.44
CA LEU A 268 -3.21 98.58 -95.06
C LEU A 268 -3.06 98.31 -96.57
N CYS A 269 -3.18 97.05 -97.00
CA CYS A 269 -3.20 96.70 -98.42
C CYS A 269 -4.42 97.29 -99.14
N LEU A 270 -5.62 97.18 -98.55
CA LEU A 270 -6.84 97.80 -99.08
C LEU A 270 -6.73 99.34 -99.11
N ARG A 271 -6.13 99.97 -98.09
CA ARG A 271 -5.84 101.42 -98.11
C ARG A 271 -4.83 101.79 -99.19
N ALA A 272 -3.81 100.96 -99.42
CA ALA A 272 -2.83 101.17 -100.49
C ALA A 272 -3.45 101.00 -101.89
N GLN A 273 -4.39 100.06 -102.04
CA GLN A 273 -5.20 99.90 -103.26
C GLN A 273 -6.10 101.12 -103.48
N ALA A 274 -6.87 101.55 -102.49
CA ALA A 274 -7.70 102.76 -102.59
C ALA A 274 -6.84 104.03 -102.85
N ALA A 275 -5.65 104.13 -102.26
CA ALA A 275 -4.70 105.20 -102.55
C ALA A 275 -4.19 105.13 -104.01
N GLN A 276 -3.85 103.93 -104.51
CA GLN A 276 -3.43 103.70 -105.89
C GLN A 276 -4.57 103.98 -106.89
N GLU A 277 -5.81 103.64 -106.54
CA GLU A 277 -7.01 103.97 -107.31
C GLU A 277 -7.23 105.49 -107.34
N SER A 278 -7.15 106.18 -106.21
CA SER A 278 -7.21 107.65 -106.16
C SER A 278 -6.06 108.33 -106.93
N ALA A 279 -4.86 107.74 -106.94
CA ALA A 279 -3.72 108.21 -107.71
C ALA A 279 -3.91 107.95 -109.22
N SER A 280 -4.55 106.85 -109.60
CA SER A 280 -4.92 106.58 -111.00
C SER A 280 -6.05 107.48 -111.48
N GLN A 281 -7.04 107.79 -110.65
CA GLN A 281 -8.08 108.79 -110.91
C GLN A 281 -7.48 110.19 -111.05
N ALA A 282 -6.55 110.57 -110.17
CA ALA A 282 -5.80 111.81 -110.29
C ALA A 282 -4.91 111.83 -111.56
N GLY A 283 -4.36 110.69 -111.97
CA GLY A 283 -3.65 110.52 -113.24
C GLY A 283 -4.55 110.68 -114.47
N LEU A 284 -5.79 110.19 -114.40
CA LEU A 284 -6.80 110.40 -115.44
C LEU A 284 -7.24 111.87 -115.49
N GLN A 285 -7.51 112.50 -114.34
CA GLN A 285 -7.80 113.94 -114.24
C GLN A 285 -6.62 114.80 -114.75
N LEU A 286 -5.38 114.38 -114.49
CA LEU A 286 -4.19 115.02 -115.04
C LEU A 286 -4.12 114.86 -116.57
N SER A 287 -4.46 113.68 -117.11
CA SER A 287 -4.50 113.46 -118.57
C SER A 287 -5.64 114.24 -119.26
N GLU A 288 -6.79 114.40 -118.60
CA GLU A 288 -7.85 115.30 -119.05
C GLU A 288 -7.40 116.77 -119.00
N ALA A 289 -6.74 117.19 -117.93
CA ALA A 289 -6.21 118.54 -117.79
C ALA A 289 -5.10 118.82 -118.82
N GLN A 290 -4.25 117.85 -119.11
CA GLN A 290 -3.25 117.90 -120.19
C GLN A 290 -3.91 117.93 -121.58
N GLY A 291 -4.99 117.18 -121.79
CA GLY A 291 -5.78 117.25 -123.03
C GLY A 291 -6.45 118.61 -123.23
N ARG A 292 -6.98 119.21 -122.14
CA ARG A 292 -7.51 120.59 -122.14
C ARG A 292 -6.40 121.61 -122.36
N LEU A 293 -5.23 121.44 -121.74
CA LEU A 293 -4.05 122.28 -121.95
C LEU A 293 -3.64 122.24 -123.43
N ALA A 294 -3.43 121.06 -124.00
CA ALA A 294 -3.09 120.88 -125.41
C ALA A 294 -4.15 121.44 -126.36
N ALA A 295 -5.44 121.40 -125.99
CA ALA A 295 -6.50 122.07 -126.74
C ALA A 295 -6.37 123.61 -126.68
N THR A 296 -6.08 124.18 -125.50
CA THR A 296 -5.83 125.63 -125.36
C THR A 296 -4.52 126.07 -126.01
N GLU A 297 -3.49 125.22 -126.07
CA GLU A 297 -2.25 125.45 -126.83
C GLU A 297 -2.51 125.39 -128.35
N ALA A 298 -3.40 124.49 -128.80
CA ALA A 298 -3.87 124.45 -130.18
C ALA A 298 -4.74 125.66 -130.55
N GLU A 299 -5.47 126.25 -129.60
CA GLU A 299 -6.19 127.52 -129.80
C GLU A 299 -5.24 128.72 -129.77
N LEU A 300 -4.27 128.74 -128.84
CA LEU A 300 -3.24 129.76 -128.76
C LEU A 300 -2.42 129.81 -130.05
N THR A 301 -1.96 128.66 -130.58
CA THR A 301 -1.20 128.61 -131.84
C THR A 301 -2.02 129.07 -133.06
N ARG A 302 -3.34 128.82 -133.11
CA ARG A 302 -4.24 129.43 -134.12
C ARG A 302 -4.36 130.93 -133.94
N ALA A 303 -4.53 131.41 -132.71
CA ALA A 303 -4.63 132.84 -132.39
C ALA A 303 -3.31 133.57 -132.72
N GLU A 304 -2.16 132.97 -132.42
CA GLU A 304 -0.85 133.48 -132.81
C GLU A 304 -0.63 133.46 -134.32
N ALA A 305 -1.15 132.48 -135.05
CA ALA A 305 -1.11 132.48 -136.52
C ALA A 305 -1.90 133.67 -137.09
N GLY A 306 -3.14 133.89 -136.61
CA GLY A 306 -3.93 135.07 -136.96
C GLY A 306 -3.24 136.39 -136.55
N ARG A 307 -2.55 136.40 -135.40
CA ARG A 307 -1.73 137.54 -134.96
C ARG A 307 -0.56 137.80 -135.92
N ARG A 308 0.16 136.76 -136.35
CA ARG A 308 1.27 136.85 -137.31
C ARG A 308 0.80 137.37 -138.68
N ASP A 309 -0.38 136.96 -139.15
CA ASP A 309 -0.98 137.50 -140.38
C ASP A 309 -1.34 138.99 -140.27
N LEU A 310 -1.83 139.43 -139.10
CA LEU A 310 -2.11 140.84 -138.83
C LEU A 310 -0.81 141.67 -138.67
N GLU A 311 0.21 141.13 -138.02
CA GLU A 311 1.54 141.73 -137.90
C GLU A 311 2.23 141.87 -139.28
N PHE A 312 2.10 140.88 -140.16
CA PHE A 312 2.61 140.96 -141.53
C PHE A 312 1.93 142.08 -142.34
N ARG A 313 0.60 142.23 -142.20
CA ARG A 313 -0.16 143.34 -142.82
C ARG A 313 0.29 144.70 -142.26
N LEU A 314 0.50 144.83 -140.95
CA LEU A 314 1.04 146.04 -140.33
C LEU A 314 2.46 146.37 -140.79
N GLY A 315 3.34 145.37 -140.93
CA GLY A 315 4.71 145.55 -141.43
C GLY A 315 4.77 146.10 -142.86
N SER A 316 3.80 145.72 -143.71
CA SER A 316 3.66 146.26 -145.07
C SER A 316 3.24 147.74 -145.12
N LEU A 317 2.59 148.25 -144.06
CA LEU A 317 2.17 149.66 -143.94
C LEU A 317 3.23 150.52 -143.24
N GLN A 318 3.92 149.98 -142.21
CA GLN A 318 4.96 150.71 -141.47
C GLN A 318 6.22 150.99 -142.31
N SER A 319 6.53 150.12 -143.28
CA SER A 319 7.67 150.31 -144.21
C SER A 319 7.51 151.50 -145.17
N ALA A 320 6.32 152.10 -145.28
CA ALA A 320 6.06 153.30 -146.06
C ALA A 320 6.07 154.62 -145.25
N LEU A 321 5.84 154.57 -143.93
CA LEU A 321 5.28 155.73 -143.19
C LEU A 321 6.12 156.29 -142.03
N THR A 322 7.16 155.61 -141.55
CA THR A 322 8.03 156.12 -140.45
C THR A 322 9.48 156.33 -140.88
N ARG A 323 9.69 157.24 -141.85
CA ARG A 323 10.99 157.87 -142.12
C ARG A 323 11.28 159.04 -141.14
N THR A 324 10.49 159.16 -140.08
CA THR A 324 10.50 160.27 -139.12
C THR A 324 10.22 159.76 -137.71
N LEU A 325 11.15 160.03 -136.79
CA LEU A 325 11.03 159.94 -135.32
C LEU A 325 10.79 158.53 -134.73
N GLY A 326 11.89 157.91 -134.26
CA GLY A 326 11.85 156.94 -133.14
C GLY A 326 12.13 157.67 -131.80
N ALA A 327 12.64 157.05 -130.72
CA ALA A 327 13.03 155.66 -130.45
C ALA A 327 13.22 155.49 -128.90
N LEU A 328 13.87 154.39 -128.46
CA LEU A 328 14.35 154.07 -127.09
C LEU A 328 13.30 153.49 -126.12
N ALA A 329 13.64 152.66 -125.12
CA ALA A 329 14.75 151.69 -124.95
C ALA A 329 14.52 150.85 -123.67
N GLY A 330 15.09 149.64 -123.55
CA GLY A 330 15.17 148.90 -122.28
C GLY A 330 15.49 147.41 -122.41
N ALA A 331 16.51 146.90 -121.68
CA ALA A 331 16.91 145.49 -121.65
C ALA A 331 17.65 145.13 -120.33
N LEU A 332 17.74 143.85 -119.98
CA LEU A 332 18.51 143.30 -118.83
C LEU A 332 19.00 141.85 -119.10
N ARG A 333 19.92 141.31 -118.30
CA ARG A 333 20.65 140.05 -118.60
C ARG A 333 21.32 139.36 -117.40
N ALA A 334 21.08 138.04 -117.25
CA ALA A 334 21.86 137.06 -116.46
C ALA A 334 21.89 137.27 -114.91
N PRO A 335 22.56 136.44 -114.07
CA PRO A 335 23.26 135.15 -114.31
C PRO A 335 22.89 134.00 -113.31
N ALA A 336 23.67 132.90 -113.32
CA ALA A 336 23.76 131.85 -112.27
C ALA A 336 25.18 131.91 -111.59
N PRO A 337 25.51 131.25 -110.44
CA PRO A 337 25.49 129.78 -110.25
C PRO A 337 25.23 129.27 -108.77
N SER A 338 25.63 128.01 -108.48
CA SER A 338 25.52 127.17 -107.25
C SER A 338 26.44 127.59 -106.06
N PRO A 339 26.60 126.87 -104.89
CA PRO A 339 26.06 125.55 -104.47
C PRO A 339 25.68 125.30 -102.95
N ALA A 340 25.11 124.10 -102.69
CA ALA A 340 25.28 123.20 -101.52
C ALA A 340 24.74 123.47 -100.06
N THR A 341 23.74 122.66 -99.66
CA THR A 341 23.55 121.92 -98.36
C THR A 341 23.39 122.64 -96.98
N PRO A 342 22.82 122.00 -95.93
CA PRO A 342 21.98 120.78 -95.85
C PRO A 342 20.65 120.91 -95.02
N ALA A 343 19.89 119.82 -94.96
CA ALA A 343 18.82 119.41 -94.02
C ALA A 343 18.48 120.34 -92.81
N CYS A 344 17.21 120.53 -92.40
CA CYS A 344 16.11 119.55 -92.25
C CYS A 344 14.74 120.31 -92.07
N ARG A 345 13.53 119.74 -91.93
CA ARG A 345 13.10 118.33 -91.77
C ARG A 345 11.78 117.97 -92.50
N ARG A 346 10.59 118.27 -91.94
CA ARG A 346 9.25 117.88 -92.44
C ARG A 346 8.13 118.74 -91.82
N CYS A 347 7.10 119.06 -92.62
CA CYS A 347 5.83 119.68 -92.18
C CYS A 347 4.65 118.70 -92.41
N ALA A 348 3.57 118.82 -91.65
CA ALA A 348 2.22 118.38 -92.00
C ALA A 348 1.18 119.13 -91.12
N PRO A 349 -0.07 119.41 -91.57
CA PRO A 349 -0.91 120.43 -90.93
C PRO A 349 -2.27 119.95 -90.35
N GLN A 350 -2.79 120.76 -89.43
CA GLN A 350 -4.18 121.26 -89.27
C GLN A 350 -5.45 120.38 -89.50
N LEU A 351 -6.33 120.43 -88.48
CA LEU A 351 -7.78 120.70 -88.52
C LEU A 351 -8.78 119.74 -89.23
N THR A 352 -9.55 119.01 -88.40
CA THR A 352 -11.04 118.96 -88.29
C THR A 352 -11.96 119.58 -89.37
N PRO A 353 -13.24 119.13 -89.56
CA PRO A 353 -14.01 118.10 -88.82
C PRO A 353 -14.85 117.09 -89.67
N ASP A 354 -15.54 116.18 -88.96
CA ASP A 354 -16.89 115.59 -89.17
C ASP A 354 -17.34 114.91 -90.50
N ASN A 355 -18.01 113.73 -90.44
CA ASN A 355 -18.13 112.74 -89.35
C ASN A 355 -18.19 111.28 -89.91
N THR A 356 -19.23 110.44 -90.04
CA THR A 356 -20.62 110.16 -89.52
C THR A 356 -20.97 108.79 -90.15
N LEU A 357 -21.50 107.70 -89.56
CA LEU A 357 -21.88 107.24 -88.20
C LEU A 357 -21.64 105.70 -88.16
N GLY A 358 -21.74 104.96 -87.05
CA GLY A 358 -21.91 105.34 -85.64
C GLY A 358 -22.32 104.14 -84.76
N LEU A 359 -22.25 104.33 -83.42
CA LEU A 359 -22.89 103.55 -82.33
C LEU A 359 -22.40 102.08 -82.12
N VAL A 360 -21.71 101.65 -81.03
CA VAL A 360 -21.27 102.30 -79.74
C VAL A 360 -22.46 102.66 -78.82
N PRO A 361 -22.44 102.59 -77.45
CA PRO A 361 -21.37 102.54 -76.42
C PRO A 361 -21.31 101.23 -75.55
N ILE A 362 -20.25 100.83 -74.80
CA ILE A 362 -19.35 101.42 -73.74
C ILE A 362 -20.00 101.37 -72.33
N SER A 363 -19.62 100.51 -71.36
CA SER A 363 -18.41 100.38 -70.48
C SER A 363 -18.63 100.95 -69.03
N PRO A 364 -17.64 101.24 -68.14
CA PRO A 364 -17.22 100.23 -67.14
C PRO A 364 -16.94 100.71 -65.68
N GLN A 365 -16.66 99.73 -64.79
CA GLN A 365 -15.63 99.71 -63.72
C GLN A 365 -15.65 100.70 -62.50
N GLY A 366 -15.82 100.13 -61.29
CA GLY A 366 -14.95 100.39 -60.11
C GLY A 366 -15.50 101.21 -58.93
N GLY A 367 -15.39 100.68 -57.70
CA GLY A 367 -15.55 101.43 -56.43
C GLY A 367 -16.19 100.62 -55.28
N ASP A 368 -15.57 100.62 -54.10
CA ASP A 368 -16.03 99.94 -52.86
C ASP A 368 -16.88 100.89 -51.94
N PRO A 369 -17.08 100.64 -50.62
CA PRO A 369 -18.32 100.10 -50.01
C PRO A 369 -18.91 101.12 -48.97
N PRO A 370 -19.59 100.77 -47.84
CA PRO A 370 -20.33 99.57 -47.41
C PRO A 370 -21.76 99.83 -46.81
N LEU A 371 -22.45 98.74 -46.39
CA LEU A 371 -23.40 98.63 -45.24
C LEU A 371 -24.84 99.26 -45.25
N ALA A 372 -25.75 98.47 -44.65
CA ALA A 372 -26.86 98.87 -43.74
C ALA A 372 -28.24 99.42 -44.24
N ALA A 373 -29.01 98.54 -44.89
CA ALA A 373 -30.42 98.22 -44.50
C ALA A 373 -31.53 99.33 -44.64
N PRO A 374 -32.68 99.32 -43.90
CA PRO A 374 -34.04 99.35 -44.50
C PRO A 374 -34.85 100.65 -44.12
N PRO A 375 -36.20 100.80 -44.26
CA PRO A 375 -37.27 99.84 -44.58
C PRO A 375 -38.49 100.33 -45.45
N LEU A 376 -39.46 99.42 -45.62
CA LEU A 376 -40.94 99.62 -45.68
C LEU A 376 -41.54 100.92 -46.28
N ALA A 377 -42.35 100.78 -47.35
CA ALA A 377 -43.79 101.11 -47.35
C ALA A 377 -44.52 100.69 -48.65
N VAL A 378 -45.83 100.47 -48.55
CA VAL A 378 -46.83 100.17 -49.60
C VAL A 378 -47.75 101.41 -49.68
N PRO A 379 -48.12 101.94 -50.88
CA PRO A 379 -49.29 101.40 -51.58
C PRO A 379 -49.38 101.47 -53.13
N LEU A 380 -50.21 100.55 -53.63
CA LEU A 380 -51.06 100.57 -54.83
C LEU A 380 -51.88 101.89 -55.03
N PRO A 381 -52.65 102.05 -56.13
CA PRO A 381 -52.42 101.66 -57.54
C PRO A 381 -52.90 102.75 -58.54
N GLU A 382 -52.61 102.59 -59.84
CA GLU A 382 -53.54 103.04 -60.90
C GLU A 382 -53.69 101.96 -61.98
N LEU A 383 -54.90 101.80 -62.54
CA LEU A 383 -55.25 100.80 -63.55
C LEU A 383 -55.55 101.48 -64.89
N ASP A 384 -54.83 101.09 -65.94
CA ASP A 384 -55.16 101.46 -67.32
C ASP A 384 -56.12 100.41 -67.94
N PRO A 385 -57.37 100.79 -68.31
CA PRO A 385 -58.46 99.84 -68.62
C PRO A 385 -58.28 99.00 -69.90
N GLU A 386 -57.30 99.31 -70.75
CA GLU A 386 -56.98 98.52 -71.95
C GLU A 386 -56.38 97.15 -71.57
N THR A 387 -55.56 97.09 -70.50
CA THR A 387 -54.90 95.86 -70.01
C THR A 387 -55.91 94.78 -69.60
N LEU A 388 -57.06 95.18 -69.07
CA LEU A 388 -58.17 94.28 -68.75
C LEU A 388 -58.84 93.72 -70.02
N ARG A 389 -58.90 94.49 -71.11
CA ARG A 389 -59.47 94.07 -72.41
C ARG A 389 -58.53 93.21 -73.25
N GLY A 390 -57.23 93.21 -72.93
CA GLY A 390 -56.28 92.17 -73.36
C GLY A 390 -56.57 90.88 -72.59
N ARG A 391 -56.32 90.90 -71.27
CA ARG A 391 -56.39 89.70 -70.41
C ARG A 391 -57.73 88.98 -70.43
N LEU A 392 -58.86 89.67 -70.64
CA LEU A 392 -60.17 89.00 -70.79
C LEU A 392 -60.32 88.24 -72.12
N ARG A 393 -59.64 88.67 -73.19
CA ARG A 393 -59.55 87.92 -74.45
C ARG A 393 -58.61 86.74 -74.31
N ASP A 394 -57.45 86.96 -73.69
CA ASP A 394 -56.46 85.91 -73.45
C ASP A 394 -57.06 84.78 -72.59
N PHE A 395 -57.73 85.11 -71.47
CA PHE A 395 -58.40 84.12 -70.61
C PHE A 395 -59.58 83.41 -71.29
N LEU A 396 -60.30 84.07 -72.21
CA LEU A 396 -61.33 83.43 -73.02
C LEU A 396 -60.76 82.59 -74.17
N GLN A 397 -59.51 82.81 -74.56
CA GLN A 397 -58.78 81.97 -75.50
C GLN A 397 -58.19 80.75 -74.78
N GLU A 398 -57.53 80.93 -73.63
CA GLU A 398 -57.09 79.87 -72.72
C GLU A 398 -58.25 78.94 -72.34
N LEU A 399 -59.44 79.48 -72.03
CA LEU A 399 -60.64 78.65 -71.77
C LEU A 399 -61.10 77.84 -73.00
N ARG A 400 -60.94 78.36 -74.22
CA ARG A 400 -61.28 77.63 -75.46
C ARG A 400 -60.23 76.59 -75.83
N GLU A 401 -58.97 76.83 -75.49
CA GLU A 401 -57.86 75.91 -75.72
C GLU A 401 -57.88 74.80 -74.67
N ALA A 402 -58.05 75.12 -73.38
CA ALA A 402 -58.27 74.15 -72.30
C ALA A 402 -59.57 73.33 -72.46
N GLN A 403 -60.61 73.85 -73.13
CA GLN A 403 -61.78 73.06 -73.51
C GLN A 403 -61.54 72.18 -74.76
N ARG A 404 -60.62 72.53 -75.65
CA ARG A 404 -60.22 71.68 -76.79
C ARG A 404 -59.33 70.52 -76.33
N GLU A 405 -58.33 70.81 -75.49
CA GLU A 405 -57.47 69.79 -74.88
C GLU A 405 -58.26 68.75 -74.06
N ARG A 406 -59.35 69.18 -73.41
CA ARG A 406 -60.28 68.29 -72.69
C ARG A 406 -61.20 67.43 -73.57
N VAL A 407 -61.22 67.64 -74.89
CA VAL A 407 -62.08 66.89 -75.83
C VAL A 407 -61.25 66.07 -76.84
N THR A 408 -59.93 66.27 -76.90
CA THR A 408 -58.99 65.47 -77.73
C THR A 408 -58.08 64.53 -76.94
N ALA A 409 -58.35 64.32 -75.65
CA ALA A 409 -57.56 63.44 -74.76
C ALA A 409 -58.29 62.15 -74.33
N ASP A 410 -59.53 61.94 -74.79
CA ASP A 410 -60.28 60.71 -74.50
C ASP A 410 -59.76 59.52 -75.34
N HIS A 411 -58.86 58.75 -74.70
CA HIS A 411 -58.25 57.49 -75.14
C HIS A 411 -57.13 57.59 -76.21
N PRO A 412 -56.08 56.74 -76.17
CA PRO A 412 -55.79 55.65 -75.23
C PRO A 412 -54.38 55.74 -74.59
N LEU A 413 -54.20 56.45 -73.47
CA LEU A 413 -52.91 56.52 -72.73
C LEU A 413 -52.99 56.16 -71.23
N THR A 414 -54.17 55.83 -70.71
CA THR A 414 -54.35 55.45 -69.29
C THR A 414 -53.77 54.08 -68.94
N GLN A 415 -53.73 53.14 -69.90
CA GLN A 415 -53.39 51.74 -69.63
C GLN A 415 -51.91 51.54 -69.27
N THR A 416 -50.96 52.21 -69.95
CA THR A 416 -49.52 52.11 -69.67
C THR A 416 -49.12 52.79 -68.37
N ALA A 417 -49.70 53.97 -68.07
CA ALA A 417 -49.46 54.69 -66.82
C ALA A 417 -49.97 53.89 -65.60
N LEU A 418 -51.18 53.33 -65.69
CA LEU A 418 -51.71 52.44 -64.65
C LEU A 418 -50.91 51.16 -64.52
N LEU A 419 -50.48 50.53 -65.62
CA LEU A 419 -49.64 49.32 -65.57
C LEU A 419 -48.30 49.60 -64.88
N TRP A 420 -47.68 50.77 -65.14
CA TRP A 420 -46.44 51.18 -64.49
C TRP A 420 -46.63 51.45 -62.98
N PHE A 421 -47.69 52.17 -62.59
CA PHE A 421 -47.99 52.40 -61.17
C PHE A 421 -48.37 51.12 -60.41
N ILE A 422 -49.17 50.23 -61.01
CA ILE A 422 -49.56 48.94 -60.43
C ILE A 422 -48.36 47.98 -60.37
N SER A 423 -47.45 48.01 -61.36
CA SER A 423 -46.20 47.25 -61.32
C SER A 423 -45.24 47.82 -60.26
N GLY A 424 -45.11 49.14 -60.14
CA GLY A 424 -44.30 49.80 -59.11
C GLY A 424 -44.83 49.52 -57.69
N ALA A 425 -46.13 49.67 -57.47
CA ALA A 425 -46.79 49.30 -56.21
C ALA A 425 -46.67 47.79 -55.94
N GLY A 426 -46.89 46.94 -56.95
CA GLY A 426 -46.73 45.49 -56.84
C GLY A 426 -45.30 45.04 -56.54
N ASN A 427 -44.29 45.78 -56.99
CA ASN A 427 -42.89 45.49 -56.69
C ASN A 427 -42.45 46.06 -55.33
N THR A 428 -43.01 47.19 -54.88
CA THR A 428 -42.79 47.69 -53.51
C THR A 428 -43.50 46.82 -52.46
N THR A 429 -44.71 46.31 -52.72
CA THR A 429 -45.34 45.29 -51.86
C THR A 429 -44.56 43.99 -51.89
N ARG A 430 -44.24 43.39 -53.05
CA ARG A 430 -43.44 42.15 -53.12
C ARG A 430 -42.07 42.26 -52.45
N THR A 431 -41.42 43.43 -52.48
CA THR A 431 -40.15 43.64 -51.76
C THR A 431 -40.34 43.91 -50.27
N ALA A 432 -41.47 44.49 -49.85
CA ALA A 432 -41.87 44.55 -48.44
C ALA A 432 -42.23 43.15 -47.90
N ASP A 433 -42.98 42.34 -48.65
CA ASP A 433 -43.32 40.95 -48.34
C ASP A 433 -42.07 40.05 -48.32
N GLY A 434 -41.10 40.30 -49.21
CA GLY A 434 -39.77 39.68 -49.18
C GLY A 434 -38.97 40.05 -47.92
N ARG A 435 -39.08 41.30 -47.45
CA ARG A 435 -38.49 41.76 -46.18
C ARG A 435 -39.24 41.21 -44.95
N LEU A 436 -40.56 41.09 -45.01
CA LEU A 436 -41.38 40.52 -43.94
C LEU A 436 -41.15 39.01 -43.81
N SER A 437 -41.13 38.27 -44.91
CA SER A 437 -40.81 36.83 -44.91
C SER A 437 -39.36 36.52 -44.50
N SER A 438 -38.38 37.34 -44.91
CA SER A 438 -37.00 37.20 -44.42
C SER A 438 -36.85 37.56 -42.94
N THR A 439 -37.48 38.64 -42.46
CA THR A 439 -37.47 38.94 -41.01
C THR A 439 -38.25 37.92 -40.18
N GLN A 440 -39.36 37.39 -40.68
CA GLN A 440 -40.13 36.32 -40.04
C GLN A 440 -39.35 34.99 -39.98
N THR A 441 -38.61 34.64 -41.03
CA THR A 441 -37.74 33.43 -41.02
C THR A 441 -36.52 33.62 -40.11
N LEU A 442 -35.91 34.81 -40.06
CA LEU A 442 -34.85 35.13 -39.10
C LEU A 442 -35.36 35.11 -37.64
N LEU A 443 -36.54 35.68 -37.37
CA LEU A 443 -37.17 35.62 -36.04
C LEU A 443 -37.46 34.17 -35.64
N ARG A 444 -38.03 33.36 -36.55
CA ARG A 444 -38.26 31.93 -36.31
C ARG A 444 -36.95 31.17 -36.05
N GLN A 445 -35.87 31.46 -36.79
CA GLN A 445 -34.56 30.89 -36.53
C GLN A 445 -34.02 31.29 -35.15
N GLN A 446 -34.24 32.54 -34.73
CA GLN A 446 -33.86 33.02 -33.39
C GLN A 446 -34.69 32.33 -32.28
N GLU A 447 -36.00 32.16 -32.46
CA GLU A 447 -36.83 31.39 -31.53
C GLU A 447 -36.40 29.92 -31.47
N GLU A 448 -36.12 29.28 -32.60
CA GLU A 448 -35.66 27.89 -32.64
C GLU A 448 -34.28 27.73 -32.01
N ALA A 449 -33.37 28.71 -32.17
CA ALA A 449 -32.10 28.77 -31.46
C ALA A 449 -32.28 28.96 -29.95
N GLY A 450 -33.20 29.85 -29.52
CA GLY A 450 -33.58 30.02 -28.12
C GLY A 450 -34.12 28.72 -27.49
N ARG A 451 -35.04 28.04 -28.19
CA ARG A 451 -35.59 26.74 -27.77
C ARG A 451 -34.54 25.63 -27.74
N ARG A 452 -33.49 25.67 -28.57
CA ARG A 452 -32.33 24.75 -28.50
C ARG A 452 -31.49 25.05 -27.26
N GLY A 453 -31.09 26.31 -27.08
CA GLY A 453 -30.34 26.77 -25.89
C GLY A 453 -31.07 26.52 -24.57
N GLU A 454 -32.41 26.58 -24.53
CA GLU A 454 -33.19 26.18 -23.37
C GLU A 454 -33.11 24.66 -23.09
N ARG A 455 -33.16 23.81 -24.10
CA ARG A 455 -33.02 22.34 -23.94
C ARG A 455 -31.60 22.00 -23.46
N GLU A 456 -30.60 22.66 -24.02
CA GLU A 456 -29.20 22.52 -23.60
C GLU A 456 -29.01 22.98 -22.14
N ARG A 457 -29.56 24.14 -21.75
CA ARG A 457 -29.55 24.61 -20.35
C ARG A 457 -30.22 23.63 -19.39
N ARG A 458 -31.37 23.03 -19.77
CA ARG A 458 -32.05 22.01 -18.96
C ARG A 458 -31.19 20.75 -18.83
N ALA A 459 -30.65 20.23 -19.94
CA ALA A 459 -29.77 19.06 -19.92
C ALA A 459 -28.47 19.30 -19.10
N LEU A 460 -27.90 20.51 -19.15
CA LEU A 460 -26.76 20.89 -18.30
C LEU A 460 -27.16 21.02 -16.82
N ALA A 461 -28.33 21.57 -16.51
CA ALA A 461 -28.83 21.66 -15.14
C ALA A 461 -29.18 20.28 -14.54
N ASP A 462 -29.65 19.34 -15.34
CA ASP A 462 -29.92 17.97 -14.87
C ASP A 462 -28.60 17.18 -14.69
N ARG A 463 -27.63 17.32 -15.59
CA ARG A 463 -26.25 16.83 -15.40
C ARG A 463 -25.58 17.42 -14.15
N ALA A 464 -25.82 18.70 -13.83
CA ALA A 464 -25.31 19.31 -12.60
C ALA A 464 -25.89 18.61 -11.36
N LYS A 465 -27.20 18.36 -11.32
CA LYS A 465 -27.85 17.58 -10.22
C LYS A 465 -27.37 16.13 -10.16
N GLU A 466 -27.02 15.52 -11.30
CA GLU A 466 -26.43 14.18 -11.33
C GLU A 466 -25.04 14.17 -10.69
N LEU A 467 -24.19 15.15 -11.05
CA LEU A 467 -22.87 15.34 -10.44
C LEU A 467 -22.95 15.70 -8.94
N GLU A 468 -23.90 16.54 -8.53
CA GLU A 468 -24.15 16.86 -7.11
C GLU A 468 -24.49 15.60 -6.30
N ARG A 469 -25.36 14.72 -6.82
CA ARG A 469 -25.69 13.44 -6.17
C ARG A 469 -24.50 12.47 -6.16
N ALA A 470 -23.72 12.42 -7.24
CA ALA A 470 -22.50 11.61 -7.30
C ALA A 470 -21.45 12.09 -6.29
N LEU A 471 -21.27 13.40 -6.13
CA LEU A 471 -20.41 13.99 -5.10
C LEU A 471 -20.91 13.66 -3.68
N GLN A 472 -22.22 13.77 -3.42
CA GLN A 472 -22.80 13.39 -2.13
C GLN A 472 -22.61 11.90 -1.80
N ALA A 473 -22.72 11.01 -2.79
CA ALA A 473 -22.43 9.58 -2.63
C ALA A 473 -20.94 9.35 -2.32
N LEU A 474 -20.02 9.92 -3.11
CA LEU A 474 -18.58 9.83 -2.87
C LEU A 474 -18.15 10.43 -1.53
N GLU A 475 -18.83 11.48 -1.05
CA GLU A 475 -18.63 12.01 0.30
C GLU A 475 -19.11 11.06 1.39
N ALA A 476 -20.23 10.36 1.18
CA ALA A 476 -20.73 9.35 2.12
C ALA A 476 -19.79 8.14 2.17
N ASP A 477 -19.31 7.66 1.02
CA ASP A 477 -18.33 6.57 0.92
C ASP A 477 -16.98 6.97 1.53
N LYS A 478 -16.54 8.22 1.35
CA LYS A 478 -15.35 8.78 2.01
C LYS A 478 -15.51 8.81 3.54
N LYS A 479 -16.67 9.23 4.05
CA LYS A 479 -16.98 9.21 5.49
C LYS A 479 -17.00 7.76 6.01
N HIS A 480 -17.63 6.84 5.27
CA HIS A 480 -17.71 5.43 5.62
C HIS A 480 -16.34 4.73 5.66
N THR A 481 -15.49 4.97 4.67
CA THR A 481 -14.11 4.44 4.63
C THR A 481 -13.22 5.08 5.70
N GLN A 482 -13.39 6.37 6.00
CA GLN A 482 -12.73 7.03 7.12
C GLN A 482 -13.16 6.44 8.48
N ASP A 483 -14.43 6.05 8.64
CA ASP A 483 -14.94 5.34 9.82
C ASP A 483 -14.49 3.87 9.89
N GLN A 484 -14.25 3.20 8.76
CA GLN A 484 -13.61 1.88 8.75
C GLN A 484 -12.15 1.99 9.20
N LEU A 485 -11.40 2.96 8.66
CA LEU A 485 -10.00 3.21 9.03
C LEU A 485 -9.85 3.62 10.51
N SER A 486 -10.78 4.40 11.07
CA SER A 486 -10.75 4.75 12.50
C SER A 486 -11.01 3.53 13.39
N LYS A 487 -11.92 2.64 13.01
CA LYS A 487 -12.18 1.36 13.69
C LYS A 487 -11.00 0.39 13.58
N GLN A 488 -10.36 0.31 12.41
CA GLN A 488 -9.14 -0.51 12.21
C GLN A 488 -8.00 -0.01 13.09
N ARG A 489 -7.70 1.29 13.11
CA ARG A 489 -6.69 1.89 14.01
C ARG A 489 -7.01 1.65 15.49
N ALA A 490 -8.28 1.71 15.88
CA ALA A 490 -8.70 1.40 17.25
C ALA A 490 -8.54 -0.09 17.60
N ALA A 491 -8.58 -1.01 16.62
CA ALA A 491 -8.27 -2.42 16.80
C ALA A 491 -6.75 -2.68 16.83
N GLU A 492 -5.98 -2.05 15.94
CA GLU A 492 -4.51 -2.09 15.92
C GLU A 492 -3.92 -1.70 17.29
N VAL A 493 -4.37 -0.58 17.86
CA VAL A 493 -3.93 -0.11 19.19
C VAL A 493 -4.27 -1.10 20.32
N ARG A 494 -5.38 -1.84 20.22
CA ARG A 494 -5.74 -2.89 21.20
C ARG A 494 -4.81 -4.11 21.07
N VAL A 495 -4.60 -4.59 19.85
CA VAL A 495 -3.68 -5.71 19.57
C VAL A 495 -2.25 -5.34 19.94
N GLU A 496 -1.83 -4.09 19.75
CA GLU A 496 -0.55 -3.59 20.26
C GLU A 496 -0.46 -3.62 21.78
N ALA A 497 -1.50 -3.20 22.50
CA ALA A 497 -1.52 -3.21 23.96
C ALA A 497 -1.47 -4.65 24.51
N GLU A 498 -2.20 -5.59 23.88
CA GLU A 498 -2.12 -7.02 24.19
C GLU A 498 -0.74 -7.59 23.89
N ARG A 499 -0.14 -7.24 22.74
CA ARG A 499 1.23 -7.62 22.37
C ARG A 499 2.30 -6.99 23.28
N ARG A 500 2.03 -5.89 23.99
CA ARG A 500 2.92 -5.33 25.02
C ARG A 500 2.80 -6.17 26.31
N ARG A 501 1.57 -6.38 26.81
CA ARG A 501 1.28 -7.25 27.97
C ARG A 501 1.84 -8.67 27.83
N LEU A 502 1.77 -9.26 26.63
CA LEU A 502 2.32 -10.60 26.37
C LEU A 502 3.86 -10.63 26.36
N ARG A 503 4.54 -9.54 26.00
CA ARG A 503 6.01 -9.42 26.17
C ARG A 503 6.37 -9.26 27.65
N GLU A 504 5.69 -8.37 28.36
CA GLU A 504 5.88 -8.15 29.80
C GLU A 504 5.69 -9.47 30.60
N ALA A 505 4.69 -10.28 30.21
CA ALA A 505 4.46 -11.61 30.79
C ALA A 505 5.55 -12.64 30.42
N LEU A 506 6.09 -12.59 29.21
CA LEU A 506 7.21 -13.45 28.77
C LEU A 506 8.51 -13.09 29.49
N GLU A 507 8.87 -11.80 29.54
CA GLU A 507 10.01 -11.27 30.27
C GLU A 507 9.92 -11.63 31.77
N ALA A 508 8.72 -11.54 32.36
CA ALA A 508 8.47 -11.98 33.73
C ALA A 508 8.54 -13.50 33.92
N ALA A 509 8.32 -14.32 32.89
CA ALA A 509 8.49 -15.76 32.92
C ALA A 509 9.97 -16.16 32.77
N GLU A 510 10.72 -15.51 31.87
CA GLU A 510 12.17 -15.68 31.70
C GLU A 510 12.93 -15.23 32.96
N ALA A 511 12.50 -14.15 33.60
CA ALA A 511 13.00 -13.69 34.90
C ALA A 511 12.66 -14.64 36.07
N ARG A 512 11.68 -15.55 35.92
CA ARG A 512 11.41 -16.65 36.88
C ARG A 512 12.27 -17.88 36.55
N ALA A 513 12.37 -18.26 35.28
CA ALA A 513 13.18 -19.39 34.82
C ALA A 513 14.66 -19.22 35.21
N THR A 514 15.23 -18.04 34.97
CA THR A 514 16.62 -17.70 35.39
C THR A 514 16.84 -17.80 36.90
N ARG A 515 15.86 -17.38 37.73
CA ARG A 515 15.93 -17.55 39.20
C ARG A 515 15.88 -19.03 39.60
N LEU A 516 15.05 -19.84 38.95
CA LEU A 516 14.97 -21.28 39.19
C LEU A 516 16.23 -22.01 38.74
N GLU A 517 16.87 -21.60 37.63
CA GLU A 517 18.18 -22.11 37.21
C GLU A 517 19.28 -21.80 38.24
N LEU A 518 19.32 -20.58 38.77
CA LEU A 518 20.28 -20.20 39.81
C LEU A 518 20.04 -21.01 41.11
N GLY A 519 18.78 -21.21 41.50
CA GLY A 519 18.42 -22.08 42.62
C GLY A 519 18.87 -23.53 42.41
N ARG A 520 18.62 -24.10 41.21
CA ARG A 520 19.10 -25.44 40.84
C ARG A 520 20.62 -25.53 40.93
N ARG A 521 21.37 -24.56 40.39
CA ARG A 521 22.84 -24.54 40.43
C ARG A 521 23.38 -24.44 41.87
N SER A 522 22.70 -23.72 42.78
CA SER A 522 23.07 -23.71 44.21
C SER A 522 22.94 -25.09 44.83
N LEU A 523 21.77 -25.72 44.67
CA LEU A 523 21.49 -27.06 45.20
C LEU A 523 22.42 -28.12 44.59
N GLU A 524 22.79 -28.01 43.31
CA GLU A 524 23.79 -28.87 42.68
C GLU A 524 25.19 -28.70 43.31
N GLY A 525 25.59 -27.46 43.62
CA GLY A 525 26.83 -27.18 44.35
C GLY A 525 26.80 -27.61 45.83
N GLU A 526 25.63 -27.61 46.48
CA GLU A 526 25.42 -28.16 47.82
C GLU A 526 25.52 -29.70 47.80
N LEU A 527 24.87 -30.37 46.85
CA LEU A 527 24.96 -31.81 46.63
C LEU A 527 26.39 -32.26 46.30
N GLN A 528 27.16 -31.49 45.53
CA GLN A 528 28.57 -31.76 45.28
C GLN A 528 29.41 -31.68 46.57
N ARG A 529 29.19 -30.65 47.41
CA ARG A 529 29.89 -30.51 48.70
C ARG A 529 29.53 -31.64 49.68
N LEU A 530 28.26 -32.06 49.72
CA LEU A 530 27.82 -33.21 50.53
C LEU A 530 28.43 -34.53 50.04
N ARG A 531 28.56 -34.74 48.72
CA ARG A 531 29.23 -35.93 48.16
C ARG A 531 30.71 -35.99 48.50
N LEU A 532 31.42 -34.86 48.45
CA LEU A 532 32.82 -34.79 48.88
C LEU A 532 32.94 -35.08 50.38
N SER A 533 32.12 -34.46 51.22
CA SER A 533 32.11 -34.72 52.66
C SER A 533 31.74 -36.16 53.04
N LEU A 534 30.94 -36.84 52.21
CA LEU A 534 30.67 -38.28 52.36
C LEU A 534 31.90 -39.12 51.97
N ALA A 535 32.54 -38.82 50.84
CA ALA A 535 33.76 -39.51 50.41
C ALA A 535 34.91 -39.33 51.41
N ASP A 536 35.06 -38.15 52.01
CA ASP A 536 36.04 -37.89 53.09
C ASP A 536 35.73 -38.73 54.35
N GLN A 537 34.44 -38.93 54.68
CA GLN A 537 34.02 -39.79 55.80
C GLN A 537 34.17 -41.28 55.49
N GLU A 538 33.96 -41.69 54.24
CA GLU A 538 34.20 -43.06 53.76
C GLU A 538 35.69 -43.39 53.75
N ALA A 539 36.55 -42.50 53.24
CA ALA A 539 38.00 -42.64 53.31
C ALA A 539 38.52 -42.63 54.76
N GLY A 540 37.98 -41.74 55.61
CA GLY A 540 38.24 -41.76 57.05
C GLY A 540 37.66 -43.00 57.77
N GLY A 541 36.68 -43.68 57.17
CA GLY A 541 36.18 -44.98 57.61
C GLY A 541 37.16 -46.09 57.21
N GLN A 542 37.56 -46.14 55.94
CA GLN A 542 38.55 -47.06 55.38
C GLN A 542 39.87 -47.00 56.15
N GLY A 543 40.45 -45.81 56.36
CA GLY A 543 41.69 -45.67 57.13
C GLY A 543 41.56 -46.11 58.60
N ARG A 544 40.37 -46.05 59.21
CA ARG A 544 40.11 -46.64 60.54
C ARG A 544 39.91 -48.15 60.48
N GLN A 545 39.32 -48.68 59.40
CA GLN A 545 39.22 -50.11 59.15
C GLN A 545 40.61 -50.72 58.90
N GLU A 546 41.44 -50.10 58.07
CA GLU A 546 42.84 -50.47 57.85
C GLU A 546 43.66 -50.44 59.15
N GLN A 547 43.43 -49.45 60.02
CA GLN A 547 44.04 -49.43 61.36
C GLN A 547 43.54 -50.58 62.25
N GLN A 548 42.25 -50.92 62.21
CA GLN A 548 41.70 -52.07 62.94
C GLN A 548 42.23 -53.40 62.38
N ASP A 549 42.29 -53.56 61.06
CA ASP A 549 42.82 -54.75 60.39
C ASP A 549 44.33 -54.88 60.58
N ALA A 550 45.07 -53.77 60.62
CA ALA A 550 46.49 -53.75 60.99
C ALA A 550 46.70 -54.08 62.47
N LEU A 551 45.82 -53.62 63.38
CA LEU A 551 45.86 -54.01 64.80
C LEU A 551 45.46 -55.48 65.00
N VAL A 552 44.49 -56.01 64.26
CA VAL A 552 44.10 -57.43 64.27
C VAL A 552 45.20 -58.28 63.65
N GLN A 553 45.88 -57.81 62.59
CA GLN A 553 47.08 -58.46 62.06
C GLN A 553 48.24 -58.39 63.05
N GLN A 554 48.44 -57.27 63.75
CA GLN A 554 49.43 -57.18 64.82
C GLN A 554 49.13 -58.15 65.95
N VAL A 555 47.89 -58.20 66.46
CA VAL A 555 47.45 -59.18 67.47
C VAL A 555 47.66 -60.60 66.96
N ARG A 556 47.27 -60.93 65.71
CA ARG A 556 47.58 -62.23 65.11
C ARG A 556 49.08 -62.50 65.03
N THR A 557 49.93 -61.53 64.69
CA THR A 557 51.38 -61.72 64.80
C THR A 557 51.87 -61.79 66.25
N TRP A 558 51.16 -61.23 67.23
CA TRP A 558 51.37 -61.49 68.66
C TRP A 558 50.67 -62.77 69.15
N GLU A 559 50.06 -63.55 68.27
CA GLU A 559 49.53 -64.92 68.47
C GLU A 559 50.29 -65.97 67.62
N THR A 560 51.03 -65.55 66.57
CA THR A 560 51.83 -66.43 65.68
C THR A 560 53.33 -66.13 65.66
N LEU A 561 53.76 -64.99 66.22
CA LEU A 561 55.02 -64.87 66.95
C LEU A 561 54.74 -65.26 68.40
N GLY A 562 53.68 -64.74 69.02
CA GLY A 562 53.18 -65.19 70.33
C GLY A 562 52.48 -66.55 70.35
N GLY A 563 52.82 -67.44 69.41
CA GLY A 563 52.65 -68.89 69.53
C GLY A 563 54.03 -69.50 69.74
N PRO A 564 54.93 -69.37 68.74
CA PRO A 564 56.35 -69.67 68.86
C PRO A 564 57.11 -68.90 69.93
N HIS A 565 56.60 -67.84 70.58
CA HIS A 565 57.35 -67.06 71.59
C HIS A 565 57.11 -67.59 73.02
N TRP A 566 55.99 -68.28 73.28
CA TRP A 566 55.91 -69.11 74.49
C TRP A 566 56.70 -70.40 74.29
N GLU A 567 56.56 -71.04 73.12
CA GLU A 567 57.30 -72.26 72.78
C GLU A 567 58.82 -72.00 72.70
N THR A 568 59.26 -70.92 72.05
CA THR A 568 60.67 -70.51 72.03
C THR A 568 61.11 -69.62 73.21
N LEU A 569 60.30 -69.43 74.25
CA LEU A 569 60.86 -69.16 75.59
C LEU A 569 61.25 -70.45 76.33
N GLY A 570 60.83 -71.61 75.81
CA GLY A 570 61.58 -72.86 75.95
C GLY A 570 62.79 -72.86 75.00
N ASP A 571 62.54 -72.86 73.69
CA ASP A 571 63.55 -73.26 72.69
C ASP A 571 64.57 -72.16 72.27
N ASN A 572 64.23 -70.87 72.25
CA ASN A 572 65.21 -69.78 72.00
C ASN A 572 65.92 -69.30 73.29
N TRP A 573 66.05 -70.20 74.28
CA TRP A 573 67.27 -70.21 75.10
C TRP A 573 68.48 -70.79 74.32
N GLU A 574 68.28 -71.48 73.19
CA GLU A 574 69.32 -72.32 72.58
C GLU A 574 70.12 -71.69 71.39
N ASP A 575 69.70 -70.62 70.67
CA ASP A 575 70.36 -70.13 69.40
C ASP A 575 70.56 -68.57 69.18
N HIS A 576 71.44 -68.10 68.25
CA HIS A 576 72.04 -66.70 68.18
C HIS A 576 72.36 -65.96 66.76
N THR A 577 71.90 -64.69 66.39
CA THR A 577 72.56 -63.40 65.71
C THR A 577 72.83 -62.90 64.11
N GLY A 578 72.50 -61.61 63.50
CA GLY A 578 73.13 -60.62 62.34
C GLY A 578 72.54 -59.86 60.91
N ARG A 579 73.01 -58.65 60.24
CA ARG A 579 73.15 -58.03 58.70
C ARG A 579 72.57 -56.59 57.92
N HIS A 580 73.06 -55.92 56.71
CA HIS A 580 72.61 -54.60 55.80
C HIS A 580 73.21 -54.20 54.24
N TRP A 581 73.23 -53.12 53.24
CA TRP A 581 72.92 -51.59 52.73
C TRP A 581 72.94 -50.98 51.11
N GLU A 582 73.03 -49.61 50.60
CA GLU A 582 72.48 -48.79 49.26
C GLU A 582 73.22 -47.62 48.22
N THR A 583 72.66 -46.79 47.15
CA THR A 583 73.30 -45.73 46.02
C THR A 583 72.53 -44.58 44.98
N THR A 584 73.07 -43.60 44.02
CA THR A 584 72.44 -42.39 43.06
C THR A 584 73.06 -41.60 41.65
N GLY A 585 72.51 -40.50 40.86
CA GLY A 585 72.92 -39.76 39.42
C GLY A 585 72.54 -38.21 38.78
N ARG A 586 72.80 -37.62 37.45
CA ARG A 586 72.72 -36.12 36.71
C ARG A 586 72.65 -35.83 35.03
N THR A 587 72.63 -34.75 34.03
CA THR A 587 72.53 -33.18 33.49
C THR A 587 72.54 -32.79 31.81
N GLN A 588 72.54 -31.69 30.83
CA GLN A 588 72.43 -30.12 30.33
C GLN A 588 72.52 -29.71 28.65
N LEU A 589 72.50 -28.57 27.72
CA LEU A 589 72.11 -27.03 27.25
C LEU A 589 72.44 -26.34 25.68
N GLY A 590 71.99 -25.10 25.05
CA GLY A 590 72.43 -24.26 23.68
C GLY A 590 71.65 -22.99 22.79
N ASP A 591 72.17 -22.13 21.72
CA ASP A 591 71.68 -20.72 20.99
C ASP A 591 72.08 -20.06 19.42
N ASP A 592 71.59 -18.89 18.70
CA ASP A 592 71.92 -18.16 17.23
C ASP A 592 71.40 -16.64 16.55
N TRP A 593 71.77 -15.95 15.30
CA TRP A 593 71.54 -14.45 14.59
C TRP A 593 71.69 -14.04 12.91
N GLU A 594 71.66 -12.90 11.98
CA GLU A 594 71.24 -11.38 11.44
C GLU A 594 71.69 -10.82 9.86
N ASP A 595 71.60 -9.68 8.93
CA ASP A 595 70.95 -8.27 8.37
C ASP A 595 71.38 -7.46 6.87
N PRO A 596 70.75 -6.36 6.12
CA PRO A 596 71.01 -5.66 4.66
C PRO A 596 70.75 -4.06 4.04
N THR A 597 71.02 -3.49 2.72
CA THR A 597 70.83 -2.01 2.00
C THR A 597 70.78 -1.70 0.32
N GLY A 598 70.70 -0.59 -0.64
CA GLY A 598 70.60 0.99 -1.06
C GLY A 598 70.64 1.61 -2.67
N ARG A 599 70.42 2.96 -3.23
CA ARG A 599 70.49 3.63 -4.74
C ARG A 599 70.22 5.24 -5.28
N THR A 600 70.47 5.84 -6.59
CA THR A 600 70.25 7.32 -7.31
C THR A 600 70.32 7.60 -8.99
N HIS A 601 70.31 8.70 -9.96
CA HIS A 601 70.06 10.25 -10.39
C HIS A 601 70.09 10.85 -12.01
N GLN A 602 69.94 12.21 -12.53
CA GLN A 602 69.68 12.82 -14.03
C GLN A 602 69.89 14.43 -14.65
N PRO A 603 69.79 14.93 -16.02
CA PRO A 603 70.13 16.33 -16.78
C PRO A 603 69.42 17.06 -18.17
N ALA A 604 69.70 18.34 -18.82
CA ALA A 604 69.19 19.08 -20.20
C ALA A 604 69.66 20.58 -20.90
N THR A 605 69.38 21.14 -22.22
CA THR A 605 69.67 22.59 -22.95
C THR A 605 69.21 23.13 -24.51
N LEU A 606 69.17 24.48 -25.08
CA LEU A 606 68.97 25.07 -26.60
C LEU A 606 68.89 26.71 -27.13
N ASN A 607 69.02 27.27 -28.46
CA ASN A 607 68.61 28.68 -29.22
C ASN A 607 69.05 29.09 -30.82
N ASP A 608 68.96 30.17 -31.80
CA ASP A 608 68.39 31.62 -32.30
C ASP A 608 68.71 32.36 -33.83
N PRO A 609 67.97 33.30 -34.65
CA PRO A 609 68.27 34.09 -36.04
C PRO A 609 67.53 35.44 -36.79
N ILE A 610 67.97 36.30 -37.88
CA ILE A 610 67.25 37.51 -38.73
C ILE A 610 67.83 38.40 -40.08
N LEU A 611 67.10 39.18 -41.07
CA LEU A 611 67.52 40.31 -42.18
C LEU A 611 66.51 41.16 -43.27
N LEU A 612 66.81 42.26 -44.18
CA LEU A 612 65.91 43.05 -45.29
C LEU A 612 66.23 43.94 -46.73
N LEU A 613 66.03 45.33 -47.04
CA LEU A 613 65.24 46.25 -48.12
C LEU A 613 65.31 46.58 -49.72
N CYS A 614 66.20 47.36 -50.43
CA CYS A 614 65.84 48.01 -51.78
C CYS A 614 65.97 47.17 -53.08
N ALA A 615 66.67 46.04 -53.03
CA ALA A 615 66.62 45.01 -54.07
C ALA A 615 65.32 44.18 -54.01
N LEU A 616 64.32 44.70 -53.29
CA LEU A 616 62.92 44.33 -53.33
C LEU A 616 62.25 45.12 -54.48
N ASN A 617 61.16 45.87 -54.29
CA ASN A 617 60.34 46.62 -55.27
C ASN A 617 60.10 45.96 -56.64
N VAL A 618 61.05 45.94 -57.58
CA VAL A 618 60.93 45.14 -58.81
C VAL A 618 60.94 43.65 -58.50
N LYS A 619 61.79 43.22 -57.55
CA LYS A 619 61.73 41.88 -56.98
C LYS A 619 60.50 41.72 -56.10
N GLU A 620 60.02 42.73 -55.37
CA GLU A 620 58.70 42.62 -54.71
C GLU A 620 57.61 42.35 -55.73
N ARG A 621 57.50 43.07 -56.85
CA ARG A 621 56.43 42.82 -57.84
C ARG A 621 56.55 41.49 -58.58
N VAL A 622 57.77 41.00 -58.82
CA VAL A 622 58.00 39.67 -59.40
C VAL A 622 57.77 38.57 -58.35
N ASP A 623 58.17 38.79 -57.10
CA ASP A 623 57.95 37.87 -56.00
C ASP A 623 56.49 37.93 -55.49
N GLU A 624 55.74 39.01 -55.65
CA GLU A 624 54.28 39.15 -55.48
C GLU A 624 53.56 38.31 -56.54
N ALA A 625 54.00 38.40 -57.81
CA ALA A 625 53.48 37.54 -58.87
C ALA A 625 53.82 36.05 -58.62
N ARG A 626 54.98 35.75 -58.04
CA ARG A 626 55.37 34.39 -57.62
C ARG A 626 54.68 33.94 -56.33
N VAL A 627 54.38 34.86 -55.41
CA VAL A 627 53.70 34.60 -54.13
C VAL A 627 52.23 34.37 -54.39
N SER A 628 51.56 35.21 -55.17
CA SER A 628 50.18 34.95 -55.63
C SER A 628 50.08 33.69 -56.50
N LEU A 629 51.09 33.36 -57.34
CA LEU A 629 51.15 32.07 -58.03
C LEU A 629 51.42 30.90 -57.06
N ALA A 630 52.25 31.10 -56.03
CA ALA A 630 52.53 30.09 -55.01
C ALA A 630 51.34 29.91 -54.07
N GLU A 631 50.54 30.93 -53.82
CA GLU A 631 49.28 30.91 -53.07
C GLU A 631 48.17 30.29 -53.90
N GLY A 632 48.12 30.56 -55.21
CA GLY A 632 47.33 29.79 -56.17
C GLY A 632 47.72 28.30 -56.17
N ARG A 633 49.01 27.97 -56.11
CA ARG A 633 49.49 26.58 -56.00
C ARG A 633 49.24 25.95 -54.62
N ARG A 634 49.38 26.70 -53.51
CA ARG A 634 49.08 26.26 -52.14
C ARG A 634 47.57 26.06 -51.96
N SER A 635 46.73 26.90 -52.54
CA SER A 635 45.27 26.76 -52.49
C SER A 635 44.79 25.65 -53.42
N LEU A 636 45.40 25.44 -54.59
CA LEU A 636 45.16 24.23 -55.39
C LEU A 636 45.65 22.96 -54.69
N ALA A 637 46.76 23.02 -53.95
CA ALA A 637 47.26 21.91 -53.15
C ALA A 637 46.33 21.61 -51.96
N SER A 638 45.91 22.63 -51.18
CA SER A 638 45.00 22.42 -50.05
C SER A 638 43.58 22.06 -50.49
N LEU A 639 43.10 22.55 -51.64
CA LEU A 639 41.89 22.02 -52.28
C LEU A 639 42.07 20.58 -52.74
N GLY A 640 43.28 20.18 -53.17
CA GLY A 640 43.66 18.80 -53.45
C GLY A 640 43.60 17.93 -52.19
N GLU A 641 44.28 18.34 -51.12
CA GLU A 641 44.28 17.68 -49.80
C GLU A 641 42.85 17.55 -49.23
N LEU A 642 42.02 18.59 -49.33
CA LEU A 642 40.60 18.54 -48.96
C LEU A 642 39.78 17.61 -49.86
N THR A 643 40.10 17.53 -51.16
CA THR A 643 39.44 16.60 -52.08
C THR A 643 39.85 15.15 -51.79
N GLU A 644 41.08 14.92 -51.33
CA GLU A 644 41.58 13.61 -50.91
C GLU A 644 41.06 13.21 -49.52
N SER A 645 40.97 14.15 -48.57
CA SER A 645 40.34 13.90 -47.26
C SER A 645 38.86 13.53 -47.43
N LEU A 646 38.10 14.30 -48.23
CA LEU A 646 36.69 14.00 -48.52
C LEU A 646 36.50 12.64 -49.24
N LYS A 647 37.43 12.22 -50.12
CA LYS A 647 37.41 10.86 -50.69
C LYS A 647 37.70 9.77 -49.64
N SER A 648 38.60 10.05 -48.68
CA SER A 648 38.91 9.13 -47.59
C SER A 648 37.77 9.03 -46.57
N GLU A 649 37.03 10.12 -46.35
CA GLU A 649 35.83 10.15 -45.51
C GLU A 649 34.65 9.45 -46.20
N LEU A 650 34.46 9.66 -47.51
CA LEU A 650 33.45 8.98 -48.31
C LEU A 650 33.66 7.45 -48.26
N SER A 651 34.86 6.97 -48.60
CA SER A 651 35.17 5.53 -48.57
C SER A 651 35.09 4.91 -47.17
N GLN A 652 35.45 5.66 -46.12
CA GLN A 652 35.17 5.23 -44.74
C GLN A 652 33.67 5.18 -44.41
N SER A 653 32.86 6.08 -44.96
CA SER A 653 31.40 6.07 -44.78
C SER A 653 30.73 4.93 -45.54
N GLU A 654 31.25 4.59 -46.73
CA GLU A 654 30.81 3.46 -47.55
C GLU A 654 31.10 2.13 -46.83
N LEU A 655 32.33 1.93 -46.34
CA LEU A 655 32.69 0.75 -45.53
C LEU A 655 31.85 0.62 -44.25
N ARG A 656 31.56 1.74 -43.56
CA ARG A 656 30.66 1.74 -42.39
C ARG A 656 29.22 1.38 -42.77
N ARG A 657 28.74 1.83 -43.93
CA ARG A 657 27.41 1.48 -44.46
C ARG A 657 27.35 -0.01 -44.80
N GLU A 658 28.35 -0.55 -45.48
CA GLU A 658 28.43 -1.98 -45.83
C GLU A 658 28.44 -2.87 -44.59
N LEU A 659 29.23 -2.52 -43.56
CA LEU A 659 29.23 -3.22 -42.28
C LEU A 659 27.84 -3.20 -41.62
N LEU A 660 27.22 -2.03 -41.50
CA LEU A 660 25.86 -1.89 -40.95
C LEU A 660 24.79 -2.62 -41.78
N GLU A 661 24.95 -2.70 -43.10
CA GLU A 661 24.08 -3.47 -43.98
C GLU A 661 24.23 -4.98 -43.75
N THR A 662 25.44 -5.49 -43.47
CA THR A 662 25.65 -6.91 -43.07
C THR A 662 25.16 -7.22 -41.65
N GLU A 663 25.31 -6.31 -40.69
CA GLU A 663 24.71 -6.44 -39.34
C GLU A 663 23.18 -6.42 -39.40
N LEU A 664 22.60 -5.58 -40.28
CA LEU A 664 21.16 -5.50 -40.48
C LEU A 664 20.61 -6.75 -41.20
N ALA A 665 21.32 -7.29 -42.19
CA ALA A 665 20.97 -8.55 -42.85
C ALA A 665 21.02 -9.73 -41.87
N THR A 666 22.13 -9.92 -41.14
CA THR A 666 22.26 -11.02 -40.17
C THR A 666 21.26 -10.91 -39.02
N THR A 667 20.95 -9.70 -38.52
CA THR A 667 19.88 -9.52 -37.52
C THR A 667 18.47 -9.69 -38.09
N GLN A 668 18.25 -9.50 -39.39
CA GLN A 668 17.02 -9.92 -40.07
C GLN A 668 16.92 -11.44 -40.19
N GLU A 669 17.97 -12.14 -40.62
CA GLU A 669 18.00 -13.61 -40.69
C GLU A 669 17.76 -14.27 -39.32
N VAL A 670 18.37 -13.75 -38.25
CA VAL A 670 18.13 -14.19 -36.87
C VAL A 670 16.69 -13.90 -36.40
N ARG A 671 16.02 -12.87 -36.94
CA ARG A 671 14.60 -12.60 -36.68
C ARG A 671 13.68 -13.49 -37.50
N GLU A 672 14.02 -13.79 -38.76
CA GLU A 672 13.23 -14.69 -39.61
C GLU A 672 13.30 -16.14 -39.16
N THR A 673 14.48 -16.65 -38.80
CA THR A 673 14.66 -18.00 -38.25
C THR A 673 13.87 -18.17 -36.95
N ARG A 674 14.07 -17.27 -35.96
CA ARG A 674 13.25 -17.24 -34.73
C ARG A 674 11.75 -17.08 -35.02
N GLY A 675 11.38 -16.32 -36.05
CA GLY A 675 10.01 -16.10 -36.49
C GLY A 675 9.35 -17.30 -37.17
N ARG A 676 10.14 -18.18 -37.80
CA ARG A 676 9.70 -19.44 -38.43
C ARG A 676 9.73 -20.63 -37.48
N GLU A 677 10.68 -20.69 -36.55
CA GLU A 677 10.97 -21.92 -35.76
C GLU A 677 10.61 -21.86 -34.26
N GLY A 678 10.17 -20.71 -33.73
CA GLY A 678 9.81 -20.63 -32.29
C GLY A 678 8.88 -19.50 -31.85
N GLY A 679 8.75 -18.41 -32.61
CA GLY A 679 8.05 -17.21 -32.16
C GLY A 679 6.53 -17.31 -32.05
N ARG A 680 5.87 -18.20 -32.81
CA ARG A 680 4.41 -18.31 -32.89
C ARG A 680 3.85 -19.63 -32.36
N GLU A 681 4.40 -20.75 -32.79
CA GLU A 681 3.91 -22.07 -32.37
C GLU A 681 4.21 -22.31 -30.89
N GLY A 682 5.47 -22.17 -30.47
CA GLY A 682 5.85 -22.32 -29.06
C GLY A 682 5.18 -21.32 -28.10
N THR A 683 4.84 -20.11 -28.54
CA THR A 683 4.09 -19.14 -27.70
C THR A 683 2.60 -19.47 -27.64
N GLN A 684 2.02 -20.00 -28.71
CA GLN A 684 0.64 -20.50 -28.72
C GLN A 684 0.49 -21.79 -27.91
N GLU A 685 1.46 -22.72 -27.99
CA GLU A 685 1.52 -23.94 -27.17
C GLU A 685 1.75 -23.64 -25.69
N ALA A 686 2.61 -22.67 -25.35
CA ALA A 686 2.75 -22.16 -23.99
C ALA A 686 1.41 -21.60 -23.46
N ALA A 687 0.74 -20.74 -24.23
CA ALA A 687 -0.55 -20.18 -23.83
C ALA A 687 -1.66 -21.26 -23.69
N LEU A 688 -1.64 -22.31 -24.52
CA LEU A 688 -2.58 -23.43 -24.42
C LEU A 688 -2.28 -24.33 -23.22
N THR A 689 -1.00 -24.61 -22.92
CA THR A 689 -0.60 -25.43 -21.75
C THR A 689 -0.82 -24.69 -20.43
N GLU A 690 -0.53 -23.39 -20.37
CA GLU A 690 -0.91 -22.53 -19.24
C GLU A 690 -2.42 -22.49 -19.03
N ARG A 691 -3.20 -22.37 -20.12
CA ARG A 691 -4.66 -22.43 -20.07
C ARG A 691 -5.17 -23.77 -19.54
N THR A 692 -4.68 -24.90 -20.04
CA THR A 692 -5.12 -26.22 -19.53
C THR A 692 -4.74 -26.39 -18.07
N ALA A 693 -3.55 -25.97 -17.66
CA ALA A 693 -3.13 -25.99 -16.24
C ALA A 693 -4.00 -25.07 -15.37
N ALA A 694 -4.44 -23.91 -15.87
CA ALA A 694 -5.38 -23.03 -15.18
C ALA A 694 -6.77 -23.64 -15.06
N GLU A 695 -7.28 -24.28 -16.12
CA GLU A 695 -8.56 -25.01 -16.09
C GLU A 695 -8.50 -26.24 -15.15
N GLU A 696 -7.38 -26.94 -15.06
CA GLU A 696 -7.17 -28.03 -14.10
C GLU A 696 -7.09 -27.54 -12.66
N ARG A 697 -6.38 -26.43 -12.40
CA ARG A 697 -6.39 -25.75 -11.10
C ARG A 697 -7.80 -25.32 -10.70
N LEU A 698 -8.60 -24.79 -11.64
CA LEU A 698 -10.00 -24.45 -11.39
C LEU A 698 -10.83 -25.70 -11.05
N ARG A 699 -10.69 -26.80 -11.80
CA ARG A 699 -11.36 -28.09 -11.52
C ARG A 699 -10.88 -28.73 -10.20
N ALA A 700 -9.66 -28.46 -9.76
CA ALA A 700 -9.16 -28.89 -8.44
C ALA A 700 -9.77 -28.04 -7.31
N LEU A 701 -9.79 -26.72 -7.45
CA LEU A 701 -10.42 -25.80 -6.50
C LEU A 701 -11.93 -26.05 -6.37
N GLN A 702 -12.64 -26.31 -7.47
CA GLN A 702 -14.06 -26.68 -7.45
C GLN A 702 -14.31 -27.97 -6.64
N ARG A 703 -13.45 -28.98 -6.78
CA ARG A 703 -13.52 -30.21 -5.96
C ARG A 703 -13.21 -29.94 -4.49
N ALA A 704 -12.20 -29.12 -4.19
CA ALA A 704 -11.86 -28.74 -2.82
C ALA A 704 -13.00 -27.96 -2.14
N VAL A 705 -13.64 -27.02 -2.85
CA VAL A 705 -14.83 -26.30 -2.35
C VAL A 705 -15.98 -27.27 -2.07
N ALA A 706 -16.28 -28.20 -2.99
CA ALA A 706 -17.32 -29.20 -2.77
C ALA A 706 -17.06 -30.07 -1.52
N MET A 707 -15.80 -30.50 -1.29
CA MET A 707 -15.40 -31.21 -0.08
C MET A 707 -15.58 -30.37 1.18
N LEU A 708 -15.09 -29.12 1.19
CA LEU A 708 -15.23 -28.19 2.30
C LEU A 708 -16.71 -27.88 2.62
N GLU A 709 -17.60 -27.84 1.62
CA GLU A 709 -19.03 -27.73 1.87
C GLU A 709 -19.64 -29.00 2.49
N THR A 710 -19.16 -30.20 2.15
CA THR A 710 -19.60 -31.44 2.81
C THR A 710 -19.10 -31.51 4.26
N GLU A 711 -17.83 -31.17 4.50
CA GLU A 711 -17.22 -31.10 5.83
C GLU A 711 -17.94 -30.07 6.71
N LYS A 712 -18.28 -28.90 6.15
CA LYS A 712 -19.13 -27.90 6.83
C LYS A 712 -20.48 -28.48 7.22
N ARG A 713 -21.20 -29.14 6.30
CA ARG A 713 -22.52 -29.73 6.58
C ARG A 713 -22.45 -30.82 7.65
N ASP A 714 -21.36 -31.58 7.70
CA ASP A 714 -21.13 -32.59 8.74
C ASP A 714 -20.69 -31.99 10.09
N ALA A 715 -19.92 -30.91 10.09
CA ALA A 715 -19.65 -30.12 11.30
C ALA A 715 -20.94 -29.48 11.87
N GLU A 716 -21.82 -28.94 11.02
CA GLU A 716 -23.15 -28.44 11.41
C GLU A 716 -24.01 -29.56 12.02
N ARG A 717 -24.02 -30.76 11.42
CA ARG A 717 -24.70 -31.95 11.97
C ARG A 717 -24.11 -32.39 13.32
N GLN A 718 -22.79 -32.31 13.50
CA GLN A 718 -22.12 -32.64 14.77
C GLN A 718 -22.45 -31.61 15.85
N ALA A 719 -22.43 -30.32 15.54
CA ALA A 719 -22.83 -29.25 16.47
C ALA A 719 -24.26 -29.46 16.99
N VAL A 720 -25.22 -29.76 16.10
CA VAL A 720 -26.62 -30.03 16.46
C VAL A 720 -26.79 -31.32 17.30
N ARG A 721 -25.86 -32.28 17.23
CA ARG A 721 -25.82 -33.44 18.16
C ARG A 721 -25.31 -32.99 19.53
N LEU A 722 -24.16 -32.32 19.58
CA LEU A 722 -23.55 -31.83 20.82
C LEU A 722 -24.47 -30.87 21.59
N GLU A 723 -25.29 -30.06 20.90
CA GLU A 723 -26.32 -29.25 21.57
C GLU A 723 -27.44 -30.08 22.20
N LYS A 724 -27.88 -31.17 21.56
CA LYS A 724 -28.86 -32.11 22.14
C LYS A 724 -28.27 -32.81 23.36
N ASP A 725 -27.03 -33.27 23.27
CA ASP A 725 -26.34 -33.96 24.36
C ASP A 725 -26.09 -33.01 25.55
N LYS A 726 -25.66 -31.78 25.28
CA LYS A 726 -25.54 -30.68 26.27
C LYS A 726 -26.86 -30.37 26.95
N ASN A 727 -27.97 -30.36 26.22
CA ASN A 727 -29.29 -30.12 26.79
C ASN A 727 -29.82 -31.35 27.56
N ALA A 728 -29.51 -32.58 27.13
CA ALA A 728 -29.80 -33.79 27.89
C ALA A 728 -29.03 -33.82 29.22
N LEU A 729 -27.73 -33.46 29.21
CA LEU A 729 -26.88 -33.33 30.40
C LEU A 729 -27.36 -32.23 31.36
N ARG A 730 -27.86 -31.10 30.84
CA ARG A 730 -28.56 -30.11 31.67
C ARG A 730 -29.80 -30.71 32.33
N CYS A 731 -30.63 -31.42 31.57
CA CYS A 731 -31.81 -32.09 32.12
C CYS A 731 -31.50 -33.27 33.07
N THR A 732 -30.29 -33.84 33.09
CA THR A 732 -29.86 -34.76 34.16
C THR A 732 -29.30 -34.03 35.36
N LEU A 733 -28.54 -32.94 35.18
CA LEU A 733 -28.09 -32.07 36.27
C LEU A 733 -29.28 -31.50 37.07
N ASP A 734 -30.27 -30.92 36.38
CA ASP A 734 -31.57 -30.50 36.93
C ASP A 734 -32.23 -31.57 37.83
N LYS A 735 -32.16 -32.84 37.42
CA LYS A 735 -32.75 -33.96 38.16
C LYS A 735 -31.91 -34.31 39.39
N VAL A 736 -30.58 -34.31 39.27
CA VAL A 736 -29.65 -34.56 40.37
C VAL A 736 -29.73 -33.45 41.42
N GLU A 737 -29.85 -32.18 41.02
CA GLU A 737 -30.03 -31.05 41.95
C GLU A 737 -31.37 -31.14 42.68
N ARG A 738 -32.48 -31.44 41.97
CA ARG A 738 -33.78 -31.71 42.59
C ARG A 738 -33.78 -32.95 43.49
N GLN A 739 -32.91 -33.93 43.25
CA GLN A 739 -32.71 -35.08 44.14
C GLN A 739 -31.88 -34.69 45.38
N LYS A 740 -30.79 -33.92 45.22
CA LYS A 740 -29.99 -33.39 46.35
C LYS A 740 -30.85 -32.59 47.31
N LEU A 741 -31.61 -31.62 46.81
CA LEU A 741 -32.54 -30.82 47.63
C LEU A 741 -33.54 -31.69 48.40
N LYS A 742 -34.11 -32.74 47.77
CA LYS A 742 -35.00 -33.69 48.45
C LYS A 742 -34.29 -34.52 49.52
N THR A 743 -33.03 -34.94 49.29
CA THR A 743 -32.24 -35.65 50.32
C THR A 743 -31.81 -34.72 51.46
N GLU A 744 -31.56 -33.45 51.17
CA GLU A 744 -31.24 -32.42 52.16
C GLU A 744 -32.48 -32.08 53.01
N GLU A 745 -33.65 -31.86 52.39
CA GLU A 745 -34.94 -31.77 53.09
C GLU A 745 -35.19 -32.99 53.98
N GLY A 746 -34.97 -34.19 53.46
CA GLY A 746 -35.09 -35.45 54.22
C GLY A 746 -34.15 -35.48 55.43
N ARG A 747 -32.89 -35.09 55.24
CA ARG A 747 -31.90 -34.99 56.33
C ARG A 747 -32.29 -33.95 57.37
N MET A 748 -32.85 -32.80 56.96
CA MET A 748 -33.33 -31.76 57.88
C MET A 748 -34.55 -32.23 58.68
N ARG A 749 -35.48 -32.97 58.06
CA ARG A 749 -36.63 -33.59 58.76
C ARG A 749 -36.16 -34.63 59.78
N LEU A 750 -35.30 -35.56 59.38
CA LEU A 750 -34.70 -36.56 60.29
C LEU A 750 -33.88 -35.92 61.42
N SER A 751 -33.19 -34.80 61.16
CA SER A 751 -32.50 -34.04 62.20
C SER A 751 -33.47 -33.40 63.19
N ALA A 752 -34.59 -32.84 62.72
CA ALA A 752 -35.61 -32.25 63.58
C ALA A 752 -36.36 -33.32 64.40
N GLU A 753 -36.61 -34.49 63.83
CA GLU A 753 -37.14 -35.66 64.53
C GLU A 753 -36.16 -36.20 65.57
N LYS A 754 -34.86 -36.33 65.24
CA LYS A 754 -33.83 -36.70 66.22
C LYS A 754 -33.78 -35.68 67.37
N SER A 755 -33.72 -34.39 67.09
CA SER A 755 -33.74 -33.35 68.12
C SER A 755 -35.08 -33.24 68.86
N ARG A 756 -36.15 -33.93 68.43
CA ARG A 756 -37.37 -34.14 69.23
C ARG A 756 -37.23 -35.38 70.13
N LEU A 757 -36.71 -36.48 69.58
CA LEU A 757 -36.45 -37.73 70.32
C LEU A 757 -35.41 -37.52 71.44
N ASP A 758 -34.31 -36.83 71.15
CA ASP A 758 -33.27 -36.46 72.12
C ASP A 758 -33.90 -35.73 73.32
N ARG A 759 -34.79 -34.74 73.08
CA ARG A 759 -35.52 -34.01 74.14
C ARG A 759 -36.48 -34.88 74.94
N SER A 760 -37.22 -35.79 74.29
CA SER A 760 -38.09 -36.72 75.03
C SER A 760 -37.29 -37.76 75.81
N LEU A 761 -36.11 -38.15 75.33
CA LEU A 761 -35.22 -39.06 76.03
C LEU A 761 -34.66 -38.39 77.29
N SER A 762 -34.18 -37.14 77.21
CA SER A 762 -33.76 -36.37 78.39
C SER A 762 -34.91 -36.13 79.39
N SER A 763 -36.15 -35.88 78.93
CA SER A 763 -37.32 -35.82 79.82
C SER A 763 -37.53 -37.13 80.59
N ILE A 764 -37.41 -38.28 79.91
CA ILE A 764 -37.54 -39.60 80.54
C ILE A 764 -36.36 -39.92 81.46
N GLU A 765 -35.15 -39.44 81.14
CA GLU A 765 -33.98 -39.54 82.02
C GLU A 765 -34.13 -38.67 83.29
N GLU A 766 -34.68 -37.46 83.17
CA GLU A 766 -35.02 -36.58 84.30
C GLU A 766 -36.12 -37.19 85.16
N GLU A 767 -37.19 -37.72 84.57
CA GLU A 767 -38.27 -38.45 85.25
C GLU A 767 -37.74 -39.71 85.97
N LEU A 768 -36.85 -40.47 85.33
CA LEU A 768 -36.20 -41.64 85.93
C LEU A 768 -35.28 -41.27 87.09
N GLN A 769 -34.51 -40.19 86.97
CA GLN A 769 -33.66 -39.67 88.06
C GLN A 769 -34.51 -39.19 89.24
N ALA A 770 -35.62 -38.49 88.99
CA ALA A 770 -36.57 -38.08 90.02
C ALA A 770 -37.20 -39.30 90.73
N ALA A 771 -37.60 -40.33 89.98
CA ALA A 771 -38.10 -41.58 90.55
C ALA A 771 -37.04 -42.32 91.38
N GLN A 772 -35.78 -42.36 90.93
CA GLN A 772 -34.66 -42.94 91.68
C GLN A 772 -34.39 -42.17 92.99
N GLN A 773 -34.41 -40.83 92.95
CA GLN A 773 -34.30 -40.00 94.16
C GLN A 773 -35.47 -40.25 95.12
N GLN A 774 -36.69 -40.42 94.61
CA GLN A 774 -37.87 -40.75 95.42
C GLN A 774 -37.76 -42.15 96.06
N VAL A 775 -37.24 -43.14 95.34
CA VAL A 775 -36.95 -44.49 95.89
C VAL A 775 -35.86 -44.41 96.97
N LEU A 776 -34.79 -43.64 96.76
CA LEU A 776 -33.75 -43.44 97.77
C LEU A 776 -34.29 -42.75 99.04
N LEU A 777 -35.13 -41.73 98.90
CA LEU A 777 -35.82 -41.10 100.03
C LEU A 777 -36.72 -42.08 100.79
N LEU A 778 -37.44 -42.95 100.09
CA LEU A 778 -38.26 -44.00 100.69
C LEU A 778 -37.42 -45.10 101.36
N GLN A 779 -36.25 -45.46 100.81
CA GLN A 779 -35.32 -46.40 101.43
C GLN A 779 -34.69 -45.84 102.70
N VAL A 780 -34.28 -44.57 102.70
CA VAL A 780 -33.78 -43.88 103.92
C VAL A 780 -34.90 -43.75 104.96
N GLY A 781 -36.12 -43.41 104.55
CA GLY A 781 -37.29 -43.40 105.45
C GLY A 781 -37.61 -44.78 106.04
N GLY A 782 -37.54 -45.83 105.23
CA GLY A 782 -37.72 -47.22 105.65
C GLY A 782 -36.64 -47.70 106.63
N ALA A 783 -35.37 -47.35 106.39
CA ALA A 783 -34.26 -47.67 107.29
C ALA A 783 -34.37 -46.95 108.65
N VAL A 784 -34.99 -45.76 108.70
CA VAL A 784 -35.35 -45.08 109.96
C VAL A 784 -36.51 -45.79 110.67
N GLY A 785 -37.37 -46.51 109.95
CA GLY A 785 -38.39 -47.39 110.52
C GLY A 785 -37.80 -48.68 111.12
N GLU A 786 -37.02 -49.43 110.34
CA GLU A 786 -36.43 -50.71 110.79
C GLU A 786 -35.30 -50.54 111.81
N GLY A 787 -34.65 -49.36 111.86
CA GLY A 787 -33.78 -48.97 112.98
C GLY A 787 -34.53 -48.57 114.26
N GLY A 788 -35.87 -48.57 114.25
CA GLY A 788 -36.73 -48.09 115.33
C GLY A 788 -37.18 -49.16 116.34
N GLU A 789 -37.19 -50.45 115.98
CA GLU A 789 -37.55 -51.55 116.90
C GLU A 789 -36.33 -52.04 117.71
N GLY A 790 -35.68 -51.09 118.38
CA GLY A 790 -34.50 -51.27 119.23
C GLY A 790 -34.66 -50.77 120.67
N CYS A 791 -35.89 -50.43 121.09
CA CYS A 791 -36.30 -50.06 122.45
C CYS A 791 -37.78 -50.41 122.67
#